data_AF-V5FKV5-F1
#
_entry.id   AF-V5FKV5-F1
#
_cell.length_a   1.000
_cell.length_b   1.000
_cell.length_c   1.000
_cell.angle_alpha   90.00
_cell.angle_beta   90.00
_cell.angle_gamma   90.00
#
_symmetry.space_group_name_H-M   'P 1'
#
loop_
_entity.id
_entity.type
_entity.pdbx_description
1 polymer ?
#
loop_
_entity_poly.entity_id
_entity_poly.type
_entity_poly.pdbx_seq_one_letter_code
_entity_poly.pdbx_strand_id
1 'polypeptide(L)'
;MSNSRKNRDSMPKRLFDAVGAMNKAILRKEDTYHQLQTELKQSEQDCNRAIGNLRAVSECVERGELAALHDKETKLQKDLQSLNNEIRIVEDHIKQVEKSISDLANDKDRLDREISQRSTLISIIKYVFGDAEREESEKILREIKKNEHGKDDLIKTSSKLSSRKASLENRQNDLKVELAGIQTKIKRLSDSKLAVVRRRNDALNSLKSKKEQIRERKHRAHEEFEKKWVSALKNLDDLCKRVRLRQPHLNELVAENINTGTIFPDALAFGRMYLTYQNWKGYIPRLIPFPFKTSFWLPDQTTGHRLIHQLMLRLMHCLPVCNVEITAADPLRLGTSLDPFLSLLNVKRLFPEQRLLTRSDELENALARLTDYVEDLLQNKFKGELKSWSVYNEVNSSNPIPYKLLLIFGVPEQLTDKSLWYLGRLLEHGPICGVLPVLTIDESRLEDRKFTGLRTAIDKYAKRMDSIVPAEILTKHVSEINVVEEQEFWLGRSELTDFLASISDRYEQSAKFSKSLTDLWCNSDYWSHDAVQGVQVPIGWTSDGEIVHFSIGGVNTEHHVLLAGRSGSGKSNLLHVLIHSLCHTYSPSELNIYLLDYKQGTEFSVYASPPLPQAKLVATESDPEYGVTVLAHLTEEIEKRAQEFKSRSVRDFYEYRESSVTDLPRVLLIIDEFQILFSEGRQVAAPAEKMLNKLLRQGRAYGIHVLLATQTLKGIQSLSMGQLISQIGCRIALACSEEDSAMILGNSNWEASKLSCPPEGIINNSNGAKSENQRFLIPFADSRLCKDHITKITQFADQRGYCSSTRIFNGSRLPEMPTAAWFKSKSHEAVQLHLGERLSFEAELFSLTLVNRPSSNLLISGYSDAIHDGLLASILQSLGAQNGIDEIIYLNGRSIVPVGASKYLDGAGSRPISKHESVPALNLAEISKELQQSKRIVIIDGLDSAKEFHSGPANFRPVKKDELPSPQESLKKILEDGPLQGTFVIAFVDNWKRCNSSCKDLLGFFEMRVGFCMNEDDAGSFVSGAIGKLKGLETDNRAVFADRLKNQVSWVRPYINGESL
;
A
#
# COMPACT_ATOMS: atom_id res chain seq x y z
N MET A 1 5.75 21.13 5.95
CA MET A 1 4.37 20.72 5.61
C MET A 1 3.68 20.03 6.81
N SER A 2 3.48 20.73 7.92
CA SER A 2 3.13 20.15 9.23
C SER A 2 1.68 20.36 9.70
N ASN A 3 0.74 20.75 8.83
CA ASN A 3 -0.65 21.07 9.24
C ASN A 3 -1.76 20.14 8.69
N SER A 4 -1.45 18.98 8.10
CA SER A 4 -2.49 18.03 7.61
C SER A 4 -2.83 16.87 8.57
N ARG A 5 -2.07 16.67 9.66
CA ARG A 5 -2.21 15.49 10.53
C ARG A 5 -3.38 15.55 11.54
N LYS A 6 -3.95 16.73 11.83
CA LYS A 6 -5.03 16.87 12.84
C LYS A 6 -6.46 16.59 12.34
N ASN A 7 -6.65 16.24 11.07
CA ASN A 7 -7.99 15.93 10.52
C ASN A 7 -8.35 14.43 10.47
N ARG A 8 -7.51 13.56 11.03
CA ARG A 8 -7.68 12.09 11.05
C ARG A 8 -8.31 11.56 12.35
N ASP A 9 -9.37 12.19 12.85
CA ASP A 9 -10.30 11.41 13.69
C ASP A 9 -11.14 10.57 12.74
N SER A 10 -11.04 9.24 12.88
CA SER A 10 -11.65 8.26 11.99
C SER A 10 -13.13 8.56 11.72
N MET A 11 -13.54 8.52 10.45
CA MET A 11 -14.94 8.76 10.03
C MET A 11 -15.99 8.02 10.88
N PRO A 12 -15.76 6.75 11.29
CA PRO A 12 -16.61 6.06 12.24
C PRO A 12 -16.68 6.71 13.62
N LYS A 13 -15.56 7.19 14.17
CA LYS A 13 -15.50 7.89 15.45
C LYS A 13 -16.27 9.21 15.40
N ARG A 14 -16.18 9.96 14.30
CA ARG A 14 -17.05 11.14 14.06
C ARG A 14 -18.53 10.80 13.96
N LEU A 15 -18.87 9.62 13.42
CA LEU A 15 -20.26 9.15 13.33
C LEU A 15 -20.78 8.67 14.70
N PHE A 16 -19.96 7.96 15.49
CA PHE A 16 -20.25 7.59 16.88
C PHE A 16 -20.35 8.81 17.80
N ASP A 17 -19.47 9.79 17.64
CA ASP A 17 -19.51 11.05 18.36
C ASP A 17 -20.71 11.89 17.92
N ALA A 18 -21.08 11.89 16.63
CA ALA A 18 -22.27 12.56 16.13
C ALA A 18 -23.56 11.88 16.60
N VAL A 19 -23.63 10.55 16.60
CA VAL A 19 -24.77 9.77 17.12
C VAL A 19 -24.84 9.87 18.65
N GLY A 20 -23.70 9.84 19.34
CA GLY A 20 -23.61 10.03 20.79
C GLY A 20 -23.92 11.47 21.23
N ALA A 21 -23.51 12.47 20.43
CA ALA A 21 -23.88 13.87 20.61
C ALA A 21 -25.34 14.11 20.26
N MET A 22 -25.89 13.46 19.23
CA MET A 22 -27.33 13.44 18.97
C MET A 22 -28.07 12.82 20.15
N ASN A 23 -27.65 11.66 20.65
CA ASN A 23 -28.31 10.99 21.76
C ASN A 23 -28.23 11.84 23.06
N LYS A 24 -27.09 12.46 23.35
CA LYS A 24 -26.96 13.42 24.47
C LYS A 24 -27.73 14.72 24.24
N ALA A 25 -27.84 15.21 23.02
CA ALA A 25 -28.62 16.39 22.67
C ALA A 25 -30.12 16.11 22.75
N ILE A 26 -30.55 14.90 22.34
CA ILE A 26 -31.90 14.37 22.49
C ILE A 26 -32.21 14.23 23.97
N LEU A 27 -31.37 13.56 24.77
CA LEU A 27 -31.58 13.42 26.22
C LEU A 27 -31.62 14.77 26.95
N ARG A 28 -30.71 15.71 26.64
CA ARG A 28 -30.73 17.07 27.23
C ARG A 28 -31.93 17.90 26.76
N LYS A 29 -32.38 17.69 25.52
CA LYS A 29 -33.57 18.34 24.96
C LYS A 29 -34.85 17.68 25.39
N GLU A 30 -34.86 16.40 25.72
CA GLU A 30 -35.91 15.66 26.42
C GLU A 30 -35.96 16.09 27.86
N ASP A 31 -34.83 16.32 28.53
CA ASP A 31 -34.83 16.93 29.85
C ASP A 31 -35.38 18.35 29.75
N THR A 32 -34.99 19.17 28.78
CA THR A 32 -35.57 20.52 28.61
C THR A 32 -37.00 20.50 28.05
N TYR A 33 -37.40 19.52 27.26
CA TYR A 33 -38.75 19.38 26.71
C TYR A 33 -39.68 18.71 27.71
N HIS A 34 -39.21 17.79 28.55
CA HIS A 34 -39.88 17.30 29.74
C HIS A 34 -39.92 18.36 30.80
N GLN A 35 -38.89 19.18 30.99
CA GLN A 35 -38.89 20.32 31.89
C GLN A 35 -39.85 21.40 31.39
N LEU A 36 -39.90 21.66 30.08
CA LEU A 36 -40.89 22.53 29.44
C LEU A 36 -42.28 21.88 29.35
N GLN A 37 -42.41 20.56 29.26
CA GLN A 37 -43.68 19.82 29.32
C GLN A 37 -44.14 19.67 30.74
N THR A 38 -43.26 19.64 31.74
CA THR A 38 -43.61 19.73 33.15
C THR A 38 -43.91 21.16 33.46
N GLU A 39 -43.18 22.17 32.99
CA GLU A 39 -43.56 23.58 33.14
C GLU A 39 -44.83 23.91 32.37
N LEU A 40 -45.09 23.27 31.22
CA LEU A 40 -46.33 23.43 30.46
C LEU A 40 -47.44 22.56 31.02
N LYS A 41 -47.20 21.32 31.50
CA LYS A 41 -48.19 20.53 32.25
C LYS A 41 -48.43 21.13 33.60
N GLN A 42 -47.50 21.83 34.20
CA GLN A 42 -47.63 22.52 35.47
C GLN A 42 -48.30 23.87 35.19
N SER A 43 -48.00 24.58 34.10
CA SER A 43 -48.79 25.74 33.64
C SER A 43 -50.18 25.38 33.11
N GLU A 44 -50.36 24.18 32.54
CA GLU A 44 -51.63 23.62 32.05
C GLU A 44 -52.38 22.90 33.17
N GLN A 45 -51.72 22.30 34.16
CA GLN A 45 -52.33 21.83 35.42
C GLN A 45 -52.54 22.98 36.37
N ASP A 46 -51.83 24.10 36.26
CA ASP A 46 -52.07 25.34 36.98
C ASP A 46 -53.15 26.11 36.25
N CYS A 47 -53.24 26.06 34.91
CA CYS A 47 -54.40 26.53 34.15
C CYS A 47 -55.61 25.61 34.32
N ASN A 48 -55.46 24.28 34.37
CA ASN A 48 -56.55 23.30 34.50
C ASN A 48 -56.91 23.02 35.97
N ARG A 49 -56.02 23.25 36.95
CA ARG A 49 -56.39 23.48 38.36
C ARG A 49 -56.96 24.87 38.50
N ALA A 50 -56.46 25.90 37.81
CA ALA A 50 -57.15 27.18 37.82
C ALA A 50 -58.52 27.10 37.14
N ILE A 51 -58.74 26.24 36.14
CA ILE A 51 -60.02 26.07 35.43
C ILE A 51 -60.91 25.01 36.10
N GLY A 52 -60.34 23.98 36.72
CA GLY A 52 -61.03 22.99 37.56
C GLY A 52 -61.42 23.56 38.92
N ASN A 53 -60.55 24.36 39.53
CA ASN A 53 -60.82 25.17 40.72
C ASN A 53 -61.54 26.49 40.38
N LEU A 54 -61.93 26.74 39.11
CA LEU A 54 -63.06 27.65 38.83
C LEU A 54 -64.39 27.06 39.32
N ARG A 55 -64.47 25.74 39.59
CA ARG A 55 -65.66 25.07 40.13
C ARG A 55 -65.58 24.71 41.63
N ALA A 56 -64.40 24.68 42.24
CA ALA A 56 -64.26 24.35 43.65
C ALA A 56 -63.15 25.19 44.34
N VAL A 57 -63.62 26.16 45.13
CA VAL A 57 -63.07 26.80 46.34
C VAL A 57 -61.67 27.46 46.30
N SER A 58 -61.65 28.62 46.96
CA SER A 58 -60.67 29.69 47.09
C SER A 58 -59.24 29.29 47.46
N GLU A 59 -58.26 29.84 46.73
CA GLU A 59 -57.15 30.69 47.26
C GLU A 59 -56.04 30.86 46.23
N CYS A 60 -55.94 32.06 45.64
CA CYS A 60 -54.71 32.63 45.08
C CYS A 60 -54.88 34.16 45.05
N VAL A 61 -53.90 34.89 45.59
CA VAL A 61 -54.01 36.30 46.00
C VAL A 61 -54.57 37.23 44.91
N GLU A 62 -54.17 37.06 43.65
CA GLU A 62 -54.64 37.90 42.53
C GLU A 62 -56.03 37.50 41.97
N ARG A 63 -56.49 36.26 42.18
CA ARG A 63 -57.89 35.85 41.89
C ARG A 63 -58.83 36.09 43.07
N GLY A 64 -58.31 36.10 44.30
CA GLY A 64 -59.01 36.60 45.48
C GLY A 64 -59.37 38.07 45.30
N GLU A 65 -58.48 38.86 44.72
CA GLU A 65 -58.79 40.25 44.34
C GLU A 65 -59.86 40.34 43.24
N LEU A 66 -59.80 39.54 42.17
CA LEU A 66 -60.81 39.54 41.10
C LEU A 66 -62.19 39.04 41.58
N ALA A 67 -62.23 38.00 42.42
CA ALA A 67 -63.44 37.47 43.03
C ALA A 67 -64.00 38.44 44.08
N ALA A 68 -63.15 39.02 44.95
CA ALA A 68 -63.58 40.05 45.89
C ALA A 68 -64.05 41.33 45.18
N LEU A 69 -63.47 41.70 44.04
CA LEU A 69 -63.94 42.80 43.20
C LEU A 69 -65.27 42.45 42.53
N HIS A 70 -65.47 41.20 42.10
CA HIS A 70 -66.75 40.74 41.54
C HIS A 70 -67.86 40.60 42.61
N ASP A 71 -67.53 40.10 43.80
CA ASP A 71 -68.44 40.03 44.95
C ASP A 71 -68.79 41.44 45.45
N LYS A 72 -67.82 42.37 45.44
CA LYS A 72 -68.10 43.80 45.67
C LYS A 72 -68.98 44.39 44.58
N GLU A 73 -68.75 44.06 43.31
CA GLU A 73 -69.58 44.52 42.18
C GLU A 73 -71.03 44.00 42.30
N THR A 74 -71.22 42.73 42.60
CA THR A 74 -72.54 42.10 42.73
C THR A 74 -73.28 42.57 43.98
N LYS A 75 -72.57 42.80 45.09
CA LYS A 75 -73.14 43.41 46.30
C LYS A 75 -73.58 44.85 46.04
N LEU A 76 -72.74 45.67 45.42
CA LEU A 76 -73.11 47.02 44.99
C LEU A 76 -74.29 47.02 44.02
N GLN A 77 -74.39 46.03 43.14
CA GLN A 77 -75.52 45.90 42.22
C GLN A 77 -76.82 45.52 42.93
N LYS A 78 -76.79 44.62 43.92
CA LYS A 78 -77.94 44.31 44.77
C LYS A 78 -78.37 45.52 45.60
N ASP A 79 -77.41 46.25 46.17
CA ASP A 79 -77.68 47.46 46.96
C ASP A 79 -78.31 48.56 46.09
N LEU A 80 -77.80 48.76 44.87
CA LEU A 80 -78.40 49.69 43.89
C LEU A 80 -79.83 49.28 43.50
N GLN A 81 -80.08 47.97 43.34
CA GLN A 81 -81.41 47.46 43.00
C GLN A 81 -82.39 47.62 44.17
N SER A 82 -81.94 47.41 45.41
CA SER A 82 -82.72 47.66 46.62
C SER A 82 -83.08 49.14 46.77
N LEU A 83 -82.10 50.04 46.63
CA LEU A 83 -82.34 51.49 46.72
C LEU A 83 -83.27 52.00 45.61
N ASN A 84 -83.20 51.43 44.40
CA ASN A 84 -84.15 51.74 43.33
C ASN A 84 -85.58 51.28 43.65
N ASN A 85 -85.74 50.13 44.31
CA ASN A 85 -87.05 49.67 44.77
C ASN A 85 -87.60 50.57 45.89
N GLU A 86 -86.74 51.03 46.80
CA GLU A 86 -87.10 52.00 47.85
C GLU A 86 -87.56 53.34 47.24
N ILE A 87 -86.85 53.86 46.23
CA ILE A 87 -87.30 55.06 45.49
C ILE A 87 -88.71 54.84 44.94
N ARG A 88 -88.97 53.71 44.30
CA ARG A 88 -90.29 53.42 43.72
C ARG A 88 -91.40 53.42 44.77
N ILE A 89 -91.14 52.87 45.97
CA ILE A 89 -92.08 52.89 47.08
C ILE A 89 -92.32 54.31 47.60
N VAL A 90 -91.25 55.10 47.76
CA VAL A 90 -91.35 56.50 48.20
C VAL A 90 -92.08 57.36 47.16
N GLU A 91 -91.82 57.16 45.86
CA GLU A 91 -92.53 57.83 44.77
C GLU A 91 -94.03 57.50 44.76
N ASP A 92 -94.39 56.23 44.98
CA ASP A 92 -95.80 55.82 45.07
C ASP A 92 -96.48 56.42 46.32
N HIS A 93 -95.78 56.52 47.46
CA HIS A 93 -96.29 57.23 48.63
C HIS A 93 -96.48 58.73 48.38
N ILE A 94 -95.54 59.39 47.69
CA ILE A 94 -95.69 60.80 47.29
C ILE A 94 -96.95 60.97 46.43
N LYS A 95 -97.16 60.10 45.43
CA LYS A 95 -98.38 60.15 44.59
C LYS A 95 -99.66 59.94 45.40
N GLN A 96 -99.65 59.04 46.37
CA GLN A 96 -100.82 58.77 47.22
C GLN A 96 -101.14 59.96 48.14
N VAL A 97 -100.11 60.61 48.67
CA VAL A 97 -100.25 61.84 49.47
C VAL A 97 -100.73 63.00 48.60
N GLU A 98 -100.20 63.17 47.39
CA GLU A 98 -100.65 64.17 46.41
C GLU A 98 -102.13 64.00 46.07
N LYS A 99 -102.57 62.76 45.84
CA LYS A 99 -103.99 62.45 45.62
C LYS A 99 -104.84 62.83 46.83
N SER A 100 -104.38 62.50 48.04
CA SER A 100 -105.10 62.84 49.28
C SER A 100 -105.18 64.34 49.52
N ILE A 101 -104.13 65.10 49.20
CA ILE A 101 -104.11 66.57 49.24
C ILE A 101 -105.13 67.15 48.25
N SER A 102 -105.18 66.60 47.03
CA SER A 102 -106.14 67.00 46.00
C SER A 102 -107.59 66.71 46.41
N ASP A 103 -107.88 65.53 46.95
CA ASP A 103 -109.22 65.15 47.39
C ASP A 103 -109.69 66.04 48.54
N LEU A 104 -108.82 66.31 49.54
CA LEU A 104 -109.12 67.23 50.63
C LEU A 104 -109.31 68.68 50.17
N ALA A 105 -108.59 69.11 49.12
CA ALA A 105 -108.79 70.44 48.54
C ALA A 105 -110.17 70.55 47.87
N ASN A 106 -110.59 69.53 47.12
CA ASN A 106 -111.91 69.48 46.49
C ASN A 106 -113.04 69.47 47.53
N ASP A 107 -112.90 68.69 48.61
CA ASP A 107 -113.88 68.62 49.70
C ASP A 107 -114.00 69.97 50.42
N LYS A 108 -112.87 70.65 50.65
CA LYS A 108 -112.86 71.99 51.23
C LYS A 108 -113.56 73.00 50.31
N ASP A 109 -113.22 73.02 49.02
CA ASP A 109 -113.83 73.93 48.04
C ASP A 109 -115.34 73.71 47.94
N ARG A 110 -115.80 72.46 48.04
CA ARG A 110 -117.22 72.11 48.09
C ARG A 110 -117.91 72.68 49.34
N LEU A 111 -117.30 72.52 50.52
CA LEU A 111 -117.81 73.07 51.78
C LEU A 111 -117.82 74.60 51.79
N ASP A 112 -116.77 75.25 51.28
CA ASP A 112 -116.69 76.71 51.22
C ASP A 112 -117.75 77.29 50.26
N ARG A 113 -118.08 76.59 49.15
CA ARG A 113 -119.22 76.93 48.28
C ARG A 113 -120.56 76.81 49.00
N GLU A 114 -120.78 75.74 49.77
CA GLU A 114 -122.01 75.57 50.56
C GLU A 114 -122.18 76.67 51.63
N ILE A 115 -121.09 77.09 52.26
CA ILE A 115 -121.09 78.21 53.22
C ILE A 115 -121.45 79.52 52.51
N SER A 116 -120.88 79.78 51.32
CA SER A 116 -121.12 81.03 50.57
C SER A 116 -122.53 81.13 49.97
N GLN A 117 -123.13 80.02 49.53
CA GLN A 117 -124.49 80.05 48.94
C GLN A 117 -125.59 80.32 49.98
N ARG A 118 -125.37 79.94 51.26
CA ARG A 118 -126.31 80.22 52.35
C ARG A 118 -126.41 81.71 52.69
N SER A 119 -125.32 82.48 52.60
CA SER A 119 -125.40 83.93 52.81
C SER A 119 -126.25 84.63 51.75
N THR A 120 -126.24 84.12 50.51
CA THR A 120 -126.99 84.69 49.38
C THR A 120 -128.49 84.44 49.49
N LEU A 121 -128.88 83.26 50.00
CA LEU A 121 -130.29 82.89 50.27
C LEU A 121 -130.95 83.80 51.34
N ILE A 122 -130.20 84.20 52.37
CA ILE A 122 -130.68 85.09 53.44
C ILE A 122 -130.96 86.51 52.92
N SER A 123 -130.16 87.00 51.97
CA SER A 123 -130.37 88.31 51.34
C SER A 123 -131.58 88.36 50.40
N ILE A 124 -131.92 87.26 49.72
CA ILE A 124 -133.04 87.20 48.77
C ILE A 124 -134.39 87.24 49.51
N ILE A 125 -134.51 86.59 50.66
CA ILE A 125 -135.77 86.57 51.44
C ILE A 125 -136.11 87.95 52.04
N LYS A 126 -135.11 88.78 52.37
CA LYS A 126 -135.31 90.15 52.89
C LYS A 126 -135.89 91.14 51.87
N TYR A 127 -135.84 90.84 50.57
CA TYR A 127 -136.22 91.79 49.52
C TYR A 127 -137.63 91.57 48.95
N VAL A 128 -138.24 90.40 49.20
CA VAL A 128 -139.46 89.95 48.47
C VAL A 128 -140.78 90.19 49.23
N PHE A 129 -140.78 90.43 50.54
CA PHE A 129 -142.02 90.65 51.31
C PHE A 129 -142.03 92.00 52.05
N GLY A 130 -142.83 92.95 51.55
CA GLY A 130 -143.14 94.23 52.20
C GLY A 130 -144.66 94.49 52.27
N ASP A 131 -145.13 94.75 53.50
CA ASP A 131 -146.30 95.53 53.96
C ASP A 131 -147.77 95.15 53.68
N ALA A 132 -148.15 93.86 53.63
CA ALA A 132 -149.59 93.50 53.68
C ALA A 132 -150.04 92.45 54.71
N GLU A 133 -149.19 91.54 55.21
CA GLU A 133 -149.64 90.46 56.12
C GLU A 133 -148.63 90.19 57.24
N ARG A 134 -148.97 90.58 58.48
CA ARG A 134 -148.07 90.52 59.65
C ARG A 134 -147.87 89.11 60.24
N GLU A 135 -148.72 88.14 59.91
CA GLU A 135 -148.69 86.80 60.54
C GLU A 135 -147.74 85.80 59.87
N GLU A 136 -147.51 85.88 58.54
CA GLU A 136 -146.59 84.94 57.85
C GLU A 136 -145.11 85.29 58.07
N SER A 137 -144.80 86.58 58.22
CA SER A 137 -143.44 87.08 58.51
C SER A 137 -142.86 86.52 59.81
N GLU A 138 -143.65 86.42 60.87
CA GLU A 138 -143.18 85.93 62.18
C GLU A 138 -142.94 84.41 62.20
N LYS A 139 -143.67 83.63 61.40
CA LYS A 139 -143.45 82.18 61.27
C LYS A 139 -142.12 81.90 60.58
N ILE A 140 -141.83 82.60 59.48
CA ILE A 140 -140.60 82.42 58.70
C ILE A 140 -139.37 82.88 59.50
N LEU A 141 -139.49 83.95 60.30
CA LEU A 141 -138.37 84.42 61.15
C LEU A 141 -137.97 83.42 62.24
N ARG A 142 -138.91 82.60 62.75
CA ARG A 142 -138.64 81.57 63.76
C ARG A 142 -137.94 80.34 63.16
N GLU A 143 -138.24 79.96 61.93
CA GLU A 143 -137.52 78.88 61.24
C GLU A 143 -136.08 79.27 60.89
N ILE A 144 -135.83 80.54 60.53
CA ILE A 144 -134.49 81.04 60.21
C ILE A 144 -133.56 81.01 61.44
N LYS A 145 -134.05 81.41 62.63
CA LYS A 145 -133.25 81.32 63.88
C LYS A 145 -132.89 79.89 64.26
N LYS A 146 -133.72 78.91 63.92
CA LYS A 146 -133.44 77.48 64.16
C LYS A 146 -132.32 76.95 63.24
N ASN A 147 -132.12 77.58 62.08
CA ASN A 147 -131.11 77.21 61.08
C ASN A 147 -129.77 77.95 61.22
N GLU A 148 -129.64 79.00 62.03
CA GLU A 148 -128.36 79.70 62.27
C GLU A 148 -127.33 78.85 63.04
N HIS A 149 -127.76 77.89 63.87
CA HIS A 149 -126.86 77.03 64.64
C HIS A 149 -126.01 76.06 63.79
N GLY A 150 -126.36 75.82 62.52
CA GLY A 150 -125.62 74.91 61.63
C GLY A 150 -124.43 75.52 60.89
N LYS A 151 -124.17 76.84 61.03
CA LYS A 151 -123.09 77.53 60.29
C LYS A 151 -121.71 77.37 60.98
N ASP A 152 -121.68 77.41 62.31
CA ASP A 152 -120.42 77.34 63.06
C ASP A 152 -119.76 75.96 63.01
N ASP A 153 -120.56 74.89 62.90
CA ASP A 153 -120.05 73.53 62.76
C ASP A 153 -119.37 73.29 61.40
N LEU A 154 -119.85 73.94 60.34
CA LEU A 154 -119.24 73.86 58.99
C LEU A 154 -117.91 74.62 58.90
N ILE A 155 -117.77 75.74 59.63
CA ILE A 155 -116.51 76.50 59.70
C ILE A 155 -115.44 75.71 60.48
N LYS A 156 -115.86 74.98 61.53
CA LYS A 156 -114.96 74.07 62.28
C LYS A 156 -114.50 72.88 61.45
N THR A 157 -115.31 72.34 60.54
CA THR A 157 -114.88 71.26 59.63
C THR A 157 -113.96 71.78 58.53
N SER A 158 -114.24 72.94 57.92
CA SER A 158 -113.35 73.56 56.90
C SER A 158 -111.96 73.90 57.48
N SER A 159 -111.89 74.44 58.70
CA SER A 159 -110.61 74.69 59.39
C SER A 159 -109.85 73.41 59.72
N LYS A 160 -110.51 72.33 60.17
CA LYS A 160 -109.88 71.02 60.37
C LYS A 160 -109.31 70.45 59.07
N LEU A 161 -110.03 70.53 57.95
CA LEU A 161 -109.53 70.09 56.65
C LEU A 161 -108.29 70.88 56.21
N SER A 162 -108.25 72.19 56.47
CA SER A 162 -107.08 73.02 56.15
C SER A 162 -105.81 72.61 56.93
N SER A 163 -105.95 72.32 58.23
CA SER A 163 -104.83 71.84 59.06
C SER A 163 -104.30 70.47 58.60
N ARG A 164 -105.21 69.58 58.17
CA ARG A 164 -104.86 68.24 57.68
C ARG A 164 -104.17 68.29 56.31
N LYS A 165 -104.60 69.20 55.43
CA LYS A 165 -103.93 69.48 54.16
C LYS A 165 -102.49 69.96 54.39
N ALA A 166 -102.30 70.96 55.26
CA ALA A 166 -100.96 71.47 55.60
C ALA A 166 -100.04 70.39 56.20
N SER A 167 -100.58 69.49 57.04
CA SER A 167 -99.83 68.35 57.57
C SER A 167 -99.39 67.36 56.49
N LEU A 168 -100.20 67.13 55.46
CA LEU A 168 -99.87 66.25 54.34
C LEU A 168 -98.87 66.89 53.37
N GLU A 169 -98.95 68.20 53.13
CA GLU A 169 -97.99 68.96 52.33
C GLU A 169 -96.58 68.92 52.97
N ASN A 170 -96.49 69.07 54.29
CA ASN A 170 -95.21 68.90 55.01
C ASN A 170 -94.67 67.47 54.85
N ARG A 171 -95.53 66.46 54.98
CA ARG A 171 -95.14 65.05 54.79
C ARG A 171 -94.66 64.77 53.37
N GLN A 172 -95.26 65.40 52.36
CA GLN A 172 -94.83 65.30 50.97
C GLN A 172 -93.43 65.92 50.77
N ASN A 173 -93.16 67.07 51.39
CA ASN A 173 -91.84 67.71 51.33
C ASN A 173 -90.76 66.86 52.00
N ASP A 174 -91.06 66.26 53.16
CA ASP A 174 -90.14 65.35 53.84
C ASP A 174 -89.77 64.14 52.95
N LEU A 175 -90.77 63.52 52.31
CA LEU A 175 -90.56 62.39 51.39
C LEU A 175 -89.75 62.78 50.15
N LYS A 176 -89.93 64.01 49.62
CA LYS A 176 -89.14 64.52 48.49
C LYS A 176 -87.66 64.73 48.86
N VAL A 177 -87.38 65.19 50.07
CA VAL A 177 -85.99 65.32 50.58
C VAL A 177 -85.34 63.95 50.77
N GLU A 178 -86.08 62.98 51.31
CA GLU A 178 -85.62 61.59 51.48
C GLU A 178 -85.27 60.95 50.13
N LEU A 179 -86.12 61.15 49.11
CA LEU A 179 -85.90 60.67 47.74
C LEU A 179 -84.62 61.27 47.11
N ALA A 180 -84.40 62.57 47.27
CA ALA A 180 -83.17 63.22 46.79
C ALA A 180 -81.91 62.68 47.49
N GLY A 181 -82.01 62.37 48.79
CA GLY A 181 -80.96 61.71 49.56
C GLY A 181 -80.61 60.32 49.01
N ILE A 182 -81.61 59.51 48.67
CA ILE A 182 -81.41 58.16 48.11
C ILE A 182 -80.79 58.23 46.70
N GLN A 183 -81.23 59.16 45.85
CA GLN A 183 -80.70 59.34 44.49
C GLN A 183 -79.21 59.73 44.48
N THR A 184 -78.76 60.60 45.39
CA THR A 184 -77.32 60.95 45.48
C THR A 184 -76.46 59.78 45.93
N LYS A 185 -76.99 58.90 46.80
CA LYS A 185 -76.31 57.68 47.26
C LYS A 185 -76.14 56.68 46.12
N ILE A 186 -77.16 56.52 45.27
CA ILE A 186 -77.10 55.69 44.05
C ILE A 186 -76.01 56.17 43.10
N LYS A 187 -75.90 57.49 42.86
CA LYS A 187 -74.88 58.05 41.95
C LYS A 187 -73.47 57.70 42.42
N ARG A 188 -73.18 57.87 43.72
CA ARG A 188 -71.88 57.49 44.31
C ARG A 188 -71.57 55.99 44.20
N LEU A 189 -72.57 55.14 44.41
CA LEU A 189 -72.40 53.68 44.29
C LEU A 189 -72.20 53.24 42.83
N SER A 190 -72.83 53.90 41.87
CA SER A 190 -72.66 53.64 40.43
C SER A 190 -71.24 53.98 39.94
N ASP A 191 -70.69 55.12 40.36
CA ASP A 191 -69.31 55.52 40.02
C ASP A 191 -68.29 54.55 40.63
N SER A 192 -68.54 54.10 41.87
CA SER A 192 -67.72 53.06 42.52
C SER A 192 -67.78 51.72 41.77
N LYS A 193 -68.92 51.35 41.18
CA LYS A 193 -69.06 50.14 40.36
C LYS A 193 -68.21 50.22 39.09
N LEU A 194 -68.25 51.35 38.38
CA LEU A 194 -67.48 51.55 37.15
C LEU A 194 -65.96 51.46 37.36
N ALA A 195 -65.46 51.99 38.48
CA ALA A 195 -64.04 51.89 38.83
C ALA A 195 -63.59 50.44 39.09
N VAL A 196 -64.42 49.65 39.77
CA VAL A 196 -64.17 48.22 40.04
C VAL A 196 -64.14 47.39 38.75
N VAL A 197 -65.07 47.66 37.82
CA VAL A 197 -65.13 46.97 36.51
C VAL A 197 -63.89 47.23 35.66
N ARG A 198 -63.38 48.46 35.63
CA ARG A 198 -62.16 48.79 34.87
C ARG A 198 -60.95 48.03 35.39
N ARG A 199 -60.71 48.05 36.71
CA ARG A 199 -59.61 47.31 37.35
C ARG A 199 -59.69 45.80 37.07
N ARG A 200 -60.90 45.24 37.07
CA ARG A 200 -61.12 43.82 36.71
C ARG A 200 -60.69 43.52 35.27
N ASN A 201 -61.06 44.37 34.32
CA ASN A 201 -60.77 44.15 32.91
C ASN A 201 -59.26 44.29 32.60
N ASP A 202 -58.57 45.23 33.24
CA ASP A 202 -57.13 45.42 33.06
C ASP A 202 -56.33 44.20 33.57
N ALA A 203 -56.68 43.68 34.76
CA ALA A 203 -56.09 42.46 35.30
C ALA A 203 -56.38 41.24 34.41
N LEU A 204 -57.58 41.12 33.85
CA LEU A 204 -57.92 40.05 32.90
C LEU A 204 -57.06 40.11 31.63
N ASN A 205 -56.80 41.31 31.11
CA ASN A 205 -55.98 41.52 29.92
C ASN A 205 -54.51 41.18 30.19
N SER A 206 -53.97 41.49 31.37
CA SER A 206 -52.59 41.09 31.73
C SER A 206 -52.39 39.57 31.85
N LEU A 207 -53.42 38.83 32.26
CA LEU A 207 -53.36 37.36 32.32
C LEU A 207 -53.41 36.75 30.92
N LYS A 208 -54.23 37.32 30.02
CA LYS A 208 -54.28 36.89 28.61
C LYS A 208 -52.94 37.12 27.88
N SER A 209 -52.28 38.26 28.11
CA SER A 209 -50.99 38.56 27.46
C SER A 209 -49.86 37.64 27.94
N LYS A 210 -49.79 37.33 29.26
CA LYS A 210 -48.82 36.35 29.80
C LYS A 210 -49.01 34.96 29.17
N LYS A 211 -50.25 34.51 28.98
CA LYS A 211 -50.55 33.22 28.34
C LYS A 211 -50.05 33.17 26.90
N GLU A 212 -50.22 34.26 26.15
CA GLU A 212 -49.79 34.31 24.75
C GLU A 212 -48.26 34.38 24.62
N GLN A 213 -47.57 35.11 25.51
CA GLN A 213 -46.10 35.11 25.56
C GLN A 213 -45.50 33.73 25.83
N ILE A 214 -46.13 32.92 26.70
CA ILE A 214 -45.67 31.55 26.98
C ILE A 214 -45.88 30.65 25.75
N ARG A 215 -47.01 30.81 25.03
CA ARG A 215 -47.27 30.08 23.78
C ARG A 215 -46.24 30.40 22.69
N GLU A 216 -45.93 31.68 22.51
CA GLU A 216 -44.90 32.08 21.54
C GLU A 216 -43.52 31.52 21.92
N ARG A 217 -43.14 31.53 23.20
CA ARG A 217 -41.88 30.94 23.67
C ARG A 217 -41.83 29.43 23.39
N LYS A 218 -42.91 28.70 23.66
CA LYS A 218 -43.04 27.27 23.32
C LYS A 218 -42.87 27.06 21.81
N HIS A 219 -43.54 27.87 21.00
CA HIS A 219 -43.49 27.73 19.55
C HIS A 219 -42.09 28.00 18.99
N ARG A 220 -41.43 29.08 19.43
CA ARG A 220 -40.03 29.39 19.04
C ARG A 220 -39.05 28.30 19.46
N ALA A 221 -39.18 27.76 20.67
CA ALA A 221 -38.32 26.68 21.15
C ALA A 221 -38.51 25.39 20.32
N HIS A 222 -39.75 25.11 19.89
CA HIS A 222 -40.06 23.99 19.01
C HIS A 222 -39.49 24.18 17.60
N GLU A 223 -39.67 25.37 16.99
CA GLU A 223 -39.10 25.67 15.66
C GLU A 223 -37.56 25.61 15.65
N GLU A 224 -36.90 26.13 16.70
CA GLU A 224 -35.43 26.07 16.79
C GLU A 224 -34.93 24.63 16.96
N PHE A 225 -35.68 23.80 17.69
CA PHE A 225 -35.42 22.37 17.80
C PHE A 225 -35.59 21.67 16.45
N GLU A 226 -36.71 21.90 15.75
CA GLU A 226 -36.98 21.30 14.44
C GLU A 226 -35.89 21.66 13.43
N LYS A 227 -35.45 22.92 13.36
CA LYS A 227 -34.35 23.35 12.49
C LYS A 227 -33.03 22.63 12.81
N LYS A 228 -32.65 22.53 14.10
CA LYS A 228 -31.43 21.81 14.51
C LYS A 228 -31.53 20.31 14.23
N TRP A 229 -32.72 19.74 14.44
CA TRP A 229 -33.02 18.33 14.18
C TRP A 229 -32.90 17.99 12.70
N VAL A 230 -33.56 18.75 11.83
CA VAL A 230 -33.48 18.57 10.36
C VAL A 230 -32.03 18.71 9.86
N SER A 231 -31.27 19.68 10.38
CA SER A 231 -29.85 19.81 10.04
C SER A 231 -29.01 18.63 10.51
N ALA A 232 -29.26 18.10 11.71
CA ALA A 232 -28.55 16.93 12.24
C ALA A 232 -28.88 15.67 11.42
N LEU A 233 -30.15 15.47 11.07
CA LEU A 233 -30.60 14.37 10.23
C LEU A 233 -29.98 14.41 8.83
N LYS A 234 -29.87 15.60 8.22
CA LYS A 234 -29.22 15.75 6.91
C LYS A 234 -27.73 15.40 6.97
N ASN A 235 -27.02 15.89 7.98
CA ASN A 235 -25.61 15.54 8.21
C ASN A 235 -25.43 14.03 8.45
N LEU A 236 -26.37 13.41 9.17
CA LEU A 236 -26.37 11.99 9.45
C LEU A 236 -26.63 11.17 8.17
N ASP A 237 -27.58 11.57 7.33
CA ASP A 237 -27.84 10.93 6.03
C ASP A 237 -26.61 10.99 5.10
N ASP A 238 -25.95 12.14 5.02
CA ASP A 238 -24.70 12.29 4.25
C ASP A 238 -23.57 11.40 4.79
N LEU A 239 -23.46 11.27 6.12
CA LEU A 239 -22.50 10.37 6.77
C LEU A 239 -22.83 8.90 6.47
N CYS A 240 -24.10 8.50 6.58
CA CYS A 240 -24.57 7.16 6.25
C CYS A 240 -24.27 6.78 4.80
N LYS A 241 -24.53 7.69 3.85
CA LYS A 241 -24.19 7.51 2.43
C LYS A 241 -22.70 7.28 2.22
N ARG A 242 -21.83 8.08 2.87
CA ARG A 242 -20.37 7.91 2.75
C ARG A 242 -19.87 6.59 3.34
N VAL A 243 -20.44 6.13 4.45
CA VAL A 243 -20.12 4.81 5.03
C VAL A 243 -20.57 3.70 4.09
N ARG A 244 -21.81 3.75 3.58
CA ARG A 244 -22.36 2.72 2.69
C ARG A 244 -21.69 2.65 1.32
N LEU A 245 -21.12 3.75 0.83
CA LEU A 245 -20.30 3.74 -0.39
C LEU A 245 -19.03 2.87 -0.23
N ARG A 246 -18.46 2.80 0.98
CA ARG A 246 -17.29 1.97 1.29
C ARG A 246 -17.64 0.60 1.87
N GLN A 247 -18.78 0.49 2.55
CA GLN A 247 -19.27 -0.72 3.19
C GLN A 247 -20.76 -0.92 2.83
N PRO A 248 -21.05 -1.33 1.58
CA PRO A 248 -22.41 -1.56 1.14
C PRO A 248 -23.04 -2.71 1.92
N HIS A 249 -24.35 -2.86 1.76
CA HIS A 249 -25.05 -3.98 2.36
C HIS A 249 -24.62 -5.30 1.69
N LEU A 250 -24.66 -6.43 2.41
CA LEU A 250 -24.07 -7.69 1.89
C LEU A 250 -24.72 -8.17 0.58
N ASN A 251 -26.01 -7.91 0.38
CA ASN A 251 -26.72 -8.24 -0.86
C ASN A 251 -26.38 -7.31 -2.05
N GLU A 252 -25.61 -6.25 -1.84
CA GLU A 252 -25.20 -5.27 -2.86
C GLU A 252 -23.68 -5.32 -3.11
N LEU A 253 -23.01 -6.40 -2.70
CA LEU A 253 -21.57 -6.55 -2.86
C LEU A 253 -21.21 -6.78 -4.34
N VAL A 254 -20.38 -5.88 -4.87
CA VAL A 254 -19.81 -5.97 -6.22
C VAL A 254 -18.28 -5.99 -6.13
N ALA A 255 -17.61 -6.51 -7.17
CA ALA A 255 -16.15 -6.59 -7.26
C ALA A 255 -15.43 -5.22 -7.11
N GLU A 256 -16.11 -4.10 -7.39
CA GLU A 256 -15.58 -2.74 -7.22
C GLU A 256 -15.48 -2.32 -5.75
N ASN A 257 -16.26 -2.93 -4.86
CA ASN A 257 -16.28 -2.57 -3.44
C ASN A 257 -15.17 -3.26 -2.64
N ILE A 258 -14.45 -4.23 -3.22
CA ILE A 258 -13.33 -4.93 -2.57
C ILE A 258 -12.22 -3.92 -2.25
N ASN A 259 -11.79 -3.88 -0.99
CA ASN A 259 -10.75 -2.96 -0.55
C ASN A 259 -9.35 -3.36 -1.07
N THR A 260 -8.92 -2.76 -2.17
CA THR A 260 -7.58 -2.91 -2.75
C THR A 260 -6.54 -1.94 -2.17
N GLY A 261 -6.93 -1.07 -1.24
CA GLY A 261 -6.03 -0.14 -0.56
C GLY A 261 -5.28 -0.79 0.61
N THR A 262 -4.43 -0.02 1.29
CA THR A 262 -3.60 -0.49 2.44
C THR A 262 -4.17 -0.14 3.81
N ILE A 263 -5.35 0.50 3.85
CA ILE A 263 -5.91 1.08 5.08
C ILE A 263 -6.95 0.13 5.68
N PHE A 264 -6.77 -0.20 6.96
CA PHE A 264 -7.76 -0.92 7.75
C PHE A 264 -8.92 -0.01 8.21
N PRO A 265 -10.16 -0.52 8.26
CA PRO A 265 -11.31 0.26 8.72
C PRO A 265 -11.34 0.34 10.26
N ASP A 266 -11.67 1.51 10.82
CA ASP A 266 -11.83 1.65 12.29
C ASP A 266 -13.15 1.05 12.83
N ALA A 267 -14.10 0.76 11.93
CA ALA A 267 -15.36 0.11 12.27
C ALA A 267 -15.91 -0.67 11.09
N LEU A 268 -16.64 -1.75 11.38
CA LEU A 268 -17.36 -2.58 10.42
C LEU A 268 -18.86 -2.32 10.53
N ALA A 269 -19.52 -2.11 9.39
CA ALA A 269 -20.96 -1.96 9.30
C ALA A 269 -21.62 -3.34 9.20
N PHE A 270 -22.43 -3.69 10.20
CA PHE A 270 -23.21 -4.93 10.24
C PHE A 270 -24.68 -4.61 10.47
N GLY A 271 -25.49 -4.72 9.43
CA GLY A 271 -26.94 -4.52 9.50
C GLY A 271 -27.31 -3.05 9.40
N ARG A 272 -28.61 -2.76 9.51
CA ARG A 272 -29.14 -1.39 9.47
C ARG A 272 -30.13 -1.18 10.60
N MET A 273 -30.10 -0.01 11.21
CA MET A 273 -31.10 0.44 12.16
C MET A 273 -32.08 1.32 11.41
N TYR A 274 -33.34 0.90 11.33
CA TYR A 274 -34.42 1.73 10.84
C TYR A 274 -34.95 2.57 11.98
N LEU A 275 -34.82 3.88 11.84
CA LEU A 275 -35.27 4.84 12.81
C LEU A 275 -36.55 5.52 12.30
N THR A 276 -37.55 5.60 13.17
CA THR A 276 -38.76 6.37 12.92
C THR A 276 -39.00 7.37 14.05
N TYR A 277 -39.17 8.63 13.67
CA TYR A 277 -39.51 9.73 14.59
C TYR A 277 -40.42 10.72 13.84
N GLN A 278 -41.68 10.84 14.27
CA GLN A 278 -42.71 11.65 13.59
C GLN A 278 -42.78 11.34 12.07
N ASN A 279 -42.52 12.33 11.20
CA ASN A 279 -42.51 12.18 9.74
C ASN A 279 -41.18 11.64 9.19
N TRP A 280 -40.12 11.60 10.01
CA TRP A 280 -38.81 11.15 9.55
C TRP A 280 -38.67 9.64 9.68
N LYS A 281 -38.21 9.03 8.57
CA LYS A 281 -37.94 7.61 8.42
C LYS A 281 -36.59 7.48 7.73
N GLY A 282 -35.64 6.75 8.32
CA GLY A 282 -34.31 6.63 7.76
C GLY A 282 -33.54 5.41 8.26
N TYR A 283 -32.59 4.94 7.46
CA TYR A 283 -31.73 3.81 7.81
C TYR A 283 -30.34 4.31 8.21
N ILE A 284 -29.81 3.79 9.32
CA ILE A 284 -28.45 4.04 9.78
C ILE A 284 -27.66 2.72 9.76
N PRO A 285 -26.42 2.66 9.24
CA PRO A 285 -25.59 1.49 9.39
C PRO A 285 -25.24 1.26 10.87
N ARG A 286 -25.40 0.03 11.36
CA ARG A 286 -24.89 -0.33 12.69
C ARG A 286 -23.39 -0.56 12.58
N LEU A 287 -22.61 0.31 13.19
CA LEU A 287 -21.15 0.22 13.21
C LEU A 287 -20.69 -0.56 14.43
N ILE A 288 -19.72 -1.44 14.25
CA ILE A 288 -19.03 -2.17 15.31
C ILE A 288 -17.55 -1.77 15.27
N PRO A 289 -16.93 -1.37 16.40
CA PRO A 289 -15.53 -0.99 16.43
C PRO A 289 -14.60 -2.12 15.97
N PHE A 290 -13.58 -1.78 15.16
CA PHE A 290 -12.54 -2.68 14.68
C PHE A 290 -11.16 -2.09 15.01
N PRO A 291 -10.14 -2.90 15.37
CA PRO A 291 -10.17 -4.36 15.54
C PRO A 291 -10.97 -4.81 16.77
N PHE A 292 -11.43 -6.06 16.75
CA PHE A 292 -12.20 -6.63 17.85
C PHE A 292 -11.30 -6.86 19.07
N LYS A 293 -11.78 -6.45 20.26
CA LYS A 293 -11.01 -6.57 21.52
C LYS A 293 -11.23 -7.88 22.27
N THR A 294 -12.22 -8.67 21.86
CA THR A 294 -12.64 -9.90 22.54
C THR A 294 -12.91 -10.98 21.51
N SER A 295 -12.66 -12.24 21.89
CA SER A 295 -12.98 -13.41 21.08
C SER A 295 -14.50 -13.65 21.02
N PHE A 296 -14.97 -14.45 20.06
CA PHE A 296 -16.40 -14.71 19.88
C PHE A 296 -16.76 -16.18 20.00
N TRP A 297 -17.98 -16.45 20.49
CA TRP A 297 -18.56 -17.78 20.45
C TRP A 297 -20.04 -17.75 20.08
N LEU A 298 -20.53 -18.84 19.50
CA LEU A 298 -21.92 -19.07 19.12
C LEU A 298 -22.36 -20.51 19.47
N PRO A 299 -23.66 -20.76 19.70
CA PRO A 299 -24.18 -22.13 19.75
C PRO A 299 -24.05 -22.80 18.37
N ASP A 300 -23.76 -24.10 18.33
CA ASP A 300 -23.59 -24.88 17.08
C ASP A 300 -24.91 -25.17 16.34
N GLN A 301 -25.60 -24.09 15.94
CA GLN A 301 -26.86 -24.12 15.19
C GLN A 301 -26.67 -23.49 13.79
N THR A 302 -27.61 -23.74 12.88
CA THR A 302 -27.58 -23.21 11.50
C THR A 302 -27.55 -21.68 11.44
N THR A 303 -28.18 -21.01 12.42
CA THR A 303 -28.13 -19.55 12.59
C THR A 303 -26.73 -19.05 12.92
N GLY A 304 -25.98 -19.78 13.76
CA GLY A 304 -24.61 -19.44 14.13
C GLY A 304 -23.64 -19.52 12.96
N HIS A 305 -23.80 -20.54 12.11
CA HIS A 305 -22.97 -20.71 10.90
C HIS A 305 -23.18 -19.55 9.92
N ARG A 306 -24.43 -19.11 9.73
CA ARG A 306 -24.75 -17.97 8.86
C ARG A 306 -24.11 -16.66 9.34
N LEU A 307 -24.07 -16.42 10.64
CA LEU A 307 -23.42 -15.23 11.20
C LEU A 307 -21.89 -15.27 11.00
N ILE A 308 -21.26 -16.44 11.12
CA ILE A 308 -19.83 -16.61 10.81
C ILE A 308 -19.57 -16.32 9.34
N HIS A 309 -20.41 -16.81 8.43
CA HIS A 309 -20.29 -16.54 7.00
C HIS A 309 -20.42 -15.04 6.68
N GLN A 310 -21.33 -14.32 7.35
CA GLN A 310 -21.47 -12.86 7.22
C GLN A 310 -20.22 -12.13 7.73
N LEU A 311 -19.66 -12.56 8.86
CA LEU A 311 -18.41 -12.02 9.39
C LEU A 311 -17.26 -12.22 8.39
N MET A 312 -17.12 -13.41 7.82
CA MET A 312 -16.11 -13.71 6.81
C MET A 312 -16.23 -12.80 5.59
N LEU A 313 -17.42 -12.69 5.00
CA LEU A 313 -17.64 -11.80 3.85
C LEU A 313 -17.30 -10.35 4.18
N ARG A 314 -17.75 -9.86 5.35
CA ARG A 314 -17.50 -8.49 5.77
C ARG A 314 -16.01 -8.21 5.97
N LEU A 315 -15.27 -9.15 6.58
CA LEU A 315 -13.82 -9.03 6.77
C LEU A 315 -13.08 -9.07 5.44
N MET A 316 -13.36 -10.04 4.56
CA MET A 316 -12.70 -10.16 3.26
C MET A 316 -12.98 -8.98 2.33
N HIS A 317 -14.15 -8.36 2.45
CA HIS A 317 -14.53 -7.18 1.69
C HIS A 317 -13.89 -5.89 2.23
N CYS A 318 -13.96 -5.68 3.55
CA CYS A 318 -13.57 -4.41 4.16
C CYS A 318 -12.08 -4.30 4.46
N LEU A 319 -11.39 -5.41 4.71
CA LEU A 319 -9.96 -5.41 4.97
C LEU A 319 -9.17 -5.40 3.66
N PRO A 320 -7.97 -4.79 3.63
CA PRO A 320 -7.06 -4.88 2.50
C PRO A 320 -6.87 -6.31 1.99
N VAL A 321 -6.92 -6.50 0.67
CA VAL A 321 -6.60 -7.78 0.02
C VAL A 321 -5.20 -8.24 0.45
N CYS A 322 -5.00 -9.54 0.68
CA CYS A 322 -3.78 -10.15 1.22
C CYS A 322 -3.46 -9.85 2.70
N ASN A 323 -4.28 -9.09 3.43
CA ASN A 323 -4.10 -8.84 4.87
C ASN A 323 -5.10 -9.59 5.75
N VAL A 324 -5.69 -10.67 5.24
CA VAL A 324 -6.57 -11.57 5.98
C VAL A 324 -6.09 -13.00 5.81
N GLU A 325 -5.90 -13.71 6.92
CA GLU A 325 -5.60 -15.15 6.93
C GLU A 325 -6.69 -15.89 7.69
N ILE A 326 -7.16 -17.01 7.18
CA ILE A 326 -8.23 -17.80 7.77
C ILE A 326 -7.70 -19.21 8.03
N THR A 327 -7.71 -19.61 9.31
CA THR A 327 -7.48 -20.99 9.74
C THR A 327 -8.80 -21.54 10.23
N ALA A 328 -9.31 -22.59 9.58
CA ALA A 328 -10.62 -23.15 9.89
C ALA A 328 -10.54 -24.65 10.18
N ALA A 329 -11.22 -25.07 11.24
CA ALA A 329 -11.30 -26.45 11.70
C ALA A 329 -12.75 -26.90 11.84
N ASP A 330 -13.11 -28.02 11.22
CA ASP A 330 -14.44 -28.64 11.29
C ASP A 330 -14.33 -30.15 11.56
N PRO A 331 -14.05 -30.54 12.82
CA PRO A 331 -13.86 -31.94 13.22
C PRO A 331 -15.15 -32.77 13.16
N LEU A 332 -16.33 -32.16 13.22
CA LEU A 332 -17.61 -32.87 13.28
C LEU A 332 -18.25 -33.07 11.90
N ARG A 333 -18.31 -32.01 11.08
CA ARG A 333 -19.09 -32.02 9.83
C ARG A 333 -18.24 -32.05 8.57
N LEU A 334 -16.94 -32.34 8.73
CA LEU A 334 -15.95 -32.59 7.67
C LEU A 334 -15.96 -31.52 6.56
N GLY A 335 -16.22 -30.26 6.93
CA GLY A 335 -16.13 -29.11 6.04
C GLY A 335 -17.45 -28.58 5.48
N THR A 336 -18.58 -29.24 5.75
CA THR A 336 -19.91 -28.73 5.35
C THR A 336 -20.27 -27.41 6.04
N SER A 337 -19.63 -27.09 7.16
CA SER A 337 -19.84 -25.82 7.88
C SER A 337 -19.35 -24.59 7.08
N LEU A 338 -18.50 -24.78 6.07
CA LEU A 338 -17.97 -23.72 5.19
C LEU A 338 -18.27 -23.94 3.70
N ASP A 339 -19.32 -24.71 3.38
CA ASP A 339 -19.72 -25.10 2.02
C ASP A 339 -19.63 -23.97 0.95
N PRO A 340 -20.11 -22.72 1.20
CA PRO A 340 -20.05 -21.66 0.19
C PRO A 340 -18.63 -21.16 -0.12
N PHE A 341 -17.67 -21.36 0.79
CA PHE A 341 -16.31 -20.80 0.70
C PHE A 341 -15.25 -21.83 0.31
N LEU A 342 -15.64 -23.08 0.04
CA LEU A 342 -14.69 -24.15 -0.32
C LEU A 342 -13.86 -23.81 -1.55
N SER A 343 -14.39 -23.02 -2.50
CA SER A 343 -13.66 -22.54 -3.67
C SER A 343 -12.44 -21.67 -3.31
N LEU A 344 -12.47 -20.97 -2.18
CA LEU A 344 -11.39 -20.10 -1.72
C LEU A 344 -10.25 -20.86 -1.03
N LEU A 345 -10.42 -22.15 -0.70
CA LEU A 345 -9.36 -22.95 -0.08
C LEU A 345 -8.11 -23.04 -0.97
N ASN A 346 -8.27 -22.93 -2.30
CA ASN A 346 -7.14 -22.92 -3.23
C ASN A 346 -6.24 -21.69 -3.07
N VAL A 347 -6.76 -20.58 -2.51
CA VAL A 347 -6.03 -19.32 -2.33
C VAL A 347 -5.10 -19.41 -1.11
N LYS A 348 -3.86 -19.85 -1.33
CA LYS A 348 -2.85 -20.11 -0.27
C LYS A 348 -2.62 -18.93 0.70
N ARG A 349 -2.72 -17.68 0.24
CA ARG A 349 -2.56 -16.51 1.12
C ARG A 349 -3.74 -16.27 2.05
N LEU A 350 -4.95 -16.64 1.63
CA LEU A 350 -6.16 -16.50 2.44
C LEU A 350 -6.36 -17.73 3.33
N PHE A 351 -6.11 -18.93 2.80
CA PHE A 351 -6.14 -20.20 3.52
C PHE A 351 -4.76 -20.89 3.43
N PRO A 352 -3.85 -20.65 4.40
CA PRO A 352 -2.50 -21.20 4.38
C PRO A 352 -2.43 -22.72 4.28
N GLU A 353 -3.36 -23.41 4.92
CA GLU A 353 -3.43 -24.88 4.97
C GLU A 353 -4.08 -25.50 3.71
N GLN A 354 -4.73 -24.68 2.87
CA GLN A 354 -5.47 -25.07 1.66
C GLN A 354 -6.54 -26.17 1.86
N ARG A 355 -6.84 -26.52 3.11
CA ARG A 355 -7.85 -27.50 3.52
C ARG A 355 -8.39 -27.14 4.90
N LEU A 356 -9.53 -27.71 5.24
CA LEU A 356 -10.11 -27.60 6.57
C LEU A 356 -9.50 -28.64 7.50
N LEU A 357 -9.15 -28.22 8.71
CA LEU A 357 -8.56 -29.10 9.71
C LEU A 357 -9.66 -29.98 10.31
N THR A 358 -9.50 -31.30 10.19
CA THR A 358 -10.50 -32.27 10.66
C THR A 358 -9.96 -33.25 11.69
N ARG A 359 -8.64 -33.33 11.84
CA ARG A 359 -7.94 -34.22 12.77
C ARG A 359 -7.39 -33.48 13.99
N SER A 360 -7.31 -34.15 15.13
CA SER A 360 -6.82 -33.59 16.39
C SER A 360 -5.34 -33.17 16.36
N ASP A 361 -4.48 -33.92 15.66
CA ASP A 361 -3.06 -33.63 15.51
C ASP A 361 -2.82 -32.36 14.67
N GLU A 362 -3.57 -32.21 13.59
CA GLU A 362 -3.53 -31.02 12.73
C GLU A 362 -4.02 -29.77 13.46
N LEU A 363 -5.10 -29.89 14.23
CA LEU A 363 -5.64 -28.80 15.05
C LEU A 363 -4.65 -28.37 16.13
N GLU A 364 -4.03 -29.31 16.85
CA GLU A 364 -3.01 -29.02 17.86
C GLU A 364 -1.83 -28.24 17.26
N ASN A 365 -1.32 -28.69 16.12
CA ASN A 365 -0.20 -28.03 15.42
C ASN A 365 -0.56 -26.63 14.90
N ALA A 366 -1.81 -26.41 14.46
CA ALA A 366 -2.27 -25.09 14.05
C ALA A 366 -2.39 -24.13 15.24
N LEU A 367 -2.95 -24.60 16.37
CA LEU A 367 -3.06 -23.81 17.60
C LEU A 367 -1.69 -23.48 18.20
N ALA A 368 -0.75 -24.44 18.19
CA ALA A 368 0.63 -24.22 18.63
C ALA A 368 1.30 -23.11 17.79
N ARG A 369 1.27 -23.22 16.46
CA ARG A 369 1.85 -22.21 15.55
C ARG A 369 1.27 -20.81 15.75
N LEU A 370 -0.05 -20.71 15.94
CA LEU A 370 -0.70 -19.41 16.22
C LEU A 370 -0.32 -18.86 17.60
N THR A 371 -0.10 -19.72 18.59
CA THR A 371 0.34 -19.30 19.93
C THR A 371 1.77 -18.80 19.89
N ASP A 372 2.69 -19.54 19.26
CA ASP A 372 4.08 -19.11 19.06
C ASP A 372 4.15 -17.77 18.32
N TYR A 373 3.29 -17.59 17.31
CA TYR A 373 3.17 -16.33 16.58
C TYR A 373 2.72 -15.17 17.47
N VAL A 374 1.72 -15.38 18.32
CA VAL A 374 1.25 -14.36 19.29
C VAL A 374 2.35 -14.03 20.31
N GLU A 375 3.08 -15.03 20.79
CA GLU A 375 4.20 -14.85 21.72
C GLU A 375 5.35 -14.04 21.09
N ASP A 376 5.74 -14.35 19.84
CA ASP A 376 6.75 -13.58 19.10
C ASP A 376 6.33 -12.12 18.91
N LEU A 377 5.08 -11.87 18.52
CA LEU A 377 4.58 -10.50 18.39
C LEU A 377 4.65 -9.73 19.70
N LEU A 378 4.25 -10.34 20.81
CA LEU A 378 4.27 -9.71 22.14
C LEU A 378 5.71 -9.49 22.64
N GLN A 379 6.61 -10.45 22.45
CA GLN A 379 7.96 -10.41 22.99
C GLN A 379 8.92 -9.60 22.14
N ASN A 380 8.81 -9.67 20.82
CA ASN A 380 9.78 -9.11 19.89
C ASN A 380 9.28 -7.85 19.18
N LYS A 381 8.04 -7.85 18.67
CA LYS A 381 7.52 -6.73 17.83
C LYS A 381 6.80 -5.63 18.64
N PHE A 382 6.08 -5.96 19.70
CA PHE A 382 5.30 -5.01 20.51
C PHE A 382 6.07 -4.49 21.74
N LYS A 383 7.22 -3.86 21.51
CA LYS A 383 8.05 -3.25 22.57
C LYS A 383 7.77 -1.75 22.73
N GLY A 384 7.84 -1.25 23.97
CA GLY A 384 7.75 0.19 24.27
C GLY A 384 6.34 0.79 24.12
N GLU A 385 6.19 1.76 23.21
CA GLU A 385 4.91 2.45 22.94
C GLU A 385 3.97 1.66 22.00
N LEU A 386 4.50 0.68 21.26
CA LEU A 386 3.73 -0.18 20.34
C LEU A 386 3.15 -1.37 21.11
N LYS A 387 1.94 -1.25 21.65
CA LYS A 387 1.32 -2.30 22.51
C LYS A 387 0.18 -3.09 21.88
N SER A 388 -0.22 -2.76 20.65
CA SER A 388 -1.32 -3.44 19.97
C SER A 388 -1.09 -3.52 18.47
N TRP A 389 -1.72 -4.51 17.84
CA TRP A 389 -1.73 -4.70 16.39
C TRP A 389 -2.11 -3.44 15.62
N SER A 390 -3.10 -2.69 16.12
CA SER A 390 -3.57 -1.45 15.49
C SER A 390 -2.47 -0.37 15.45
N VAL A 391 -1.79 -0.14 16.58
CA VAL A 391 -0.74 0.88 16.68
C VAL A 391 0.48 0.48 15.84
N TYR A 392 0.83 -0.81 15.82
CA TYR A 392 1.92 -1.31 15.00
C TYR A 392 1.66 -1.08 13.50
N ASN A 393 0.46 -1.41 13.01
CA ASN A 393 0.10 -1.24 11.60
C ASN A 393 -0.08 0.23 11.19
N GLU A 394 -0.43 1.12 12.12
CA GLU A 394 -0.45 2.57 11.87
C GLU A 394 0.95 3.14 11.62
N VAL A 395 1.96 2.66 12.37
CA VAL A 395 3.35 3.09 12.20
C VAL A 395 3.98 2.42 10.97
N ASN A 396 3.68 1.15 10.74
CA ASN A 396 4.24 0.34 9.65
C ASN A 396 3.27 0.19 8.46
N SER A 397 2.81 1.32 7.91
CA SER A 397 1.82 1.31 6.82
C SER A 397 2.32 0.71 5.50
N SER A 398 3.63 0.59 5.31
CA SER A 398 4.27 -0.03 4.14
C SER A 398 4.24 -1.56 4.18
N ASN A 399 4.10 -2.16 5.36
CA ASN A 399 4.08 -3.60 5.54
C ASN A 399 3.22 -3.99 6.75
N PRO A 400 1.89 -4.06 6.58
CA PRO A 400 1.00 -4.32 7.69
C PRO A 400 0.95 -5.81 8.04
N ILE A 401 0.88 -6.11 9.34
CA ILE A 401 0.64 -7.46 9.84
C ILE A 401 -0.79 -7.88 9.46
N PRO A 402 -1.01 -9.06 8.85
CA PRO A 402 -2.34 -9.54 8.49
C PRO A 402 -3.22 -9.79 9.72
N TYR A 403 -4.53 -9.65 9.55
CA TYR A 403 -5.52 -10.00 10.56
C TYR A 403 -5.88 -11.49 10.42
N LYS A 404 -5.63 -12.29 11.45
CA LYS A 404 -5.83 -13.75 11.40
C LYS A 404 -7.16 -14.12 12.02
N LEU A 405 -7.99 -14.87 11.32
CA LEU A 405 -9.26 -15.40 11.77
C LEU A 405 -9.12 -16.90 12.05
N LEU A 406 -9.35 -17.31 13.29
CA LEU A 406 -9.35 -18.71 13.71
C LEU A 406 -10.81 -19.17 13.90
N LEU A 407 -11.29 -20.05 13.04
CA LEU A 407 -12.63 -20.62 13.09
C LEU A 407 -12.55 -22.08 13.58
N ILE A 408 -13.21 -22.40 14.69
CA ILE A 408 -13.31 -23.78 15.16
C ILE A 408 -14.78 -24.12 15.34
N PHE A 409 -15.26 -25.08 14.55
CA PHE A 409 -16.63 -25.56 14.61
C PHE A 409 -16.73 -26.77 15.55
N GLY A 410 -17.82 -26.87 16.30
CA GLY A 410 -18.15 -28.07 17.08
C GLY A 410 -17.29 -28.28 18.32
N VAL A 411 -16.82 -27.20 18.97
CA VAL A 411 -16.08 -27.27 20.23
C VAL A 411 -16.97 -27.93 21.30
N PRO A 412 -16.47 -28.93 22.07
CA PRO A 412 -15.05 -29.29 22.28
C PRO A 412 -14.52 -30.53 21.52
N GLU A 413 -15.11 -30.92 20.38
CA GLU A 413 -14.72 -32.16 19.68
C GLU A 413 -13.25 -32.15 19.21
N GLN A 414 -12.57 -33.30 19.33
CA GLN A 414 -11.17 -33.53 18.90
C GLN A 414 -10.11 -32.61 19.54
N LEU A 415 -10.42 -31.89 20.62
CA LEU A 415 -9.44 -31.10 21.37
C LEU A 415 -8.67 -31.96 22.38
N THR A 416 -7.35 -31.99 22.23
CA THR A 416 -6.41 -32.56 23.21
C THR A 416 -6.20 -31.60 24.39
N ASP A 417 -5.65 -32.09 25.51
CA ASP A 417 -5.38 -31.24 26.69
C ASP A 417 -4.39 -30.10 26.38
N LYS A 418 -3.43 -30.35 25.47
CA LYS A 418 -2.52 -29.32 24.94
C LYS A 418 -3.26 -28.31 24.06
N SER A 419 -4.14 -28.78 23.17
CA SER A 419 -4.97 -27.91 22.34
C SER A 419 -5.85 -26.97 23.17
N LEU A 420 -6.42 -27.46 24.28
CA LEU A 420 -7.18 -26.64 25.22
C LEU A 420 -6.33 -25.53 25.87
N TRP A 421 -5.07 -25.84 26.21
CA TRP A 421 -4.13 -24.86 26.75
C TRP A 421 -3.80 -23.76 25.72
N TYR A 422 -3.44 -24.14 24.49
CA TYR A 422 -3.17 -23.18 23.41
C TYR A 422 -4.40 -22.32 23.11
N LEU A 423 -5.59 -22.93 23.01
CA LEU A 423 -6.82 -22.21 22.77
C LEU A 423 -7.12 -21.19 23.89
N GLY A 424 -6.90 -21.56 25.15
CA GLY A 424 -7.04 -20.64 26.28
C GLY A 424 -6.14 -19.40 26.16
N ARG A 425 -4.87 -19.59 25.74
CA ARG A 425 -3.94 -18.48 25.48
C ARG A 425 -4.36 -17.59 24.32
N LEU A 426 -4.83 -18.20 23.23
CA LEU A 426 -5.33 -17.46 22.07
C LEU A 426 -6.59 -16.67 22.40
N LEU A 427 -7.49 -17.20 23.24
CA LEU A 427 -8.67 -16.46 23.71
C LEU A 427 -8.31 -15.22 24.53
N GLU A 428 -7.24 -15.31 25.34
CA GLU A 428 -6.77 -14.24 26.22
C GLU A 428 -5.97 -13.15 25.48
N HIS A 429 -4.98 -13.54 24.67
CA HIS A 429 -4.02 -12.60 24.06
C HIS A 429 -4.18 -12.42 22.55
N GLY A 430 -4.89 -13.31 21.87
CA GLY A 430 -5.07 -13.28 20.42
C GLY A 430 -5.63 -11.96 19.90
N PRO A 431 -6.77 -11.44 20.41
CA PRO A 431 -7.39 -10.23 19.88
C PRO A 431 -6.49 -8.99 19.91
N ILE A 432 -5.60 -8.87 20.90
CA ILE A 432 -4.64 -7.75 21.01
C ILE A 432 -3.61 -7.81 19.88
N CYS A 433 -3.27 -9.02 19.44
CA CYS A 433 -2.28 -9.30 18.40
C CYS A 433 -2.88 -9.42 17.00
N GLY A 434 -4.18 -9.14 16.83
CA GLY A 434 -4.85 -9.25 15.53
C GLY A 434 -5.23 -10.68 15.14
N VAL A 435 -5.25 -11.61 16.11
CA VAL A 435 -5.77 -12.97 15.93
C VAL A 435 -7.16 -13.05 16.57
N LEU A 436 -8.21 -13.35 15.80
CA LEU A 436 -9.58 -13.46 16.27
C LEU A 436 -10.05 -14.91 16.31
N PRO A 437 -10.13 -15.53 17.50
CA PRO A 437 -10.82 -16.79 17.68
C PRO A 437 -12.34 -16.61 17.62
N VAL A 438 -13.00 -17.42 16.79
CA VAL A 438 -14.46 -17.57 16.70
C VAL A 438 -14.83 -19.05 16.81
N LEU A 439 -15.62 -19.39 17.82
CA LEU A 439 -15.93 -20.79 18.17
C LEU A 439 -17.42 -21.07 18.00
N THR A 440 -17.79 -22.24 17.43
CA THR A 440 -19.13 -22.79 17.65
C THR A 440 -19.08 -23.85 18.74
N ILE A 441 -19.96 -23.72 19.72
CA ILE A 441 -19.98 -24.52 20.94
C ILE A 441 -21.24 -25.37 20.96
N ASP A 442 -21.06 -26.67 21.22
CA ASP A 442 -22.15 -27.55 21.62
C ASP A 442 -22.34 -27.42 23.14
N GLU A 443 -23.36 -26.64 23.56
CA GLU A 443 -23.64 -26.35 24.97
C GLU A 443 -23.86 -27.63 25.79
N SER A 444 -24.43 -28.68 25.18
CA SER A 444 -24.71 -29.94 25.87
C SER A 444 -23.44 -30.70 26.28
N ARG A 445 -22.35 -30.53 25.52
CA ARG A 445 -21.08 -31.23 25.73
C ARG A 445 -20.09 -30.43 26.58
N LEU A 446 -20.31 -29.12 26.71
CA LEU A 446 -19.45 -28.25 27.52
C LEU A 446 -19.68 -28.44 29.04
N GLU A 447 -20.73 -29.17 29.45
CA GLU A 447 -21.04 -29.45 30.85
C GLU A 447 -20.10 -30.49 31.50
N ASP A 448 -19.30 -31.21 30.69
CA ASP A 448 -18.35 -32.21 31.19
C ASP A 448 -17.22 -31.61 32.04
N ARG A 449 -16.87 -32.30 33.14
CA ARG A 449 -15.85 -31.84 34.10
C ARG A 449 -14.48 -31.55 33.46
N LYS A 450 -14.15 -32.25 32.36
CA LYS A 450 -12.90 -32.10 31.61
C LYS A 450 -12.74 -30.70 31.00
N PHE A 451 -13.84 -30.02 30.66
CA PHE A 451 -13.81 -28.73 29.95
C PHE A 451 -14.07 -27.51 30.84
N THR A 452 -14.02 -27.69 32.16
CA THR A 452 -14.20 -26.60 33.15
C THR A 452 -13.22 -25.43 32.96
N GLY A 453 -11.96 -25.71 32.63
CA GLY A 453 -10.96 -24.68 32.32
C GLY A 453 -11.29 -23.87 31.06
N LEU A 454 -11.77 -24.54 30.01
CA LEU A 454 -12.19 -23.91 28.76
C LEU A 454 -13.43 -23.05 28.96
N ARG A 455 -14.43 -23.55 29.69
CA ARG A 455 -15.64 -22.78 30.05
C ARG A 455 -15.29 -21.49 30.77
N THR A 456 -14.40 -21.57 31.76
CA THR A 456 -13.94 -20.39 32.51
C THR A 456 -13.23 -19.38 31.61
N ALA A 457 -12.41 -19.86 30.66
CA ALA A 457 -11.73 -18.99 29.69
C ALA A 457 -12.72 -18.33 28.72
N ILE A 458 -13.72 -19.06 28.23
CA ILE A 458 -14.76 -18.54 27.35
C ILE A 458 -15.61 -17.49 28.06
N ASP A 459 -16.07 -17.77 29.28
CA ASP A 459 -16.88 -16.83 30.07
C ASP A 459 -16.12 -15.52 30.40
N LYS A 460 -14.79 -15.60 30.55
CA LYS A 460 -13.95 -14.44 30.89
C LYS A 460 -13.49 -13.64 29.67
N TYR A 461 -13.11 -14.30 28.58
CA TYR A 461 -12.40 -13.66 27.46
C TYR A 461 -13.18 -13.66 26.13
N ALA A 462 -14.26 -14.44 26.02
CA ALA A 462 -15.10 -14.48 24.83
C ALA A 462 -16.50 -13.89 25.08
N LYS A 463 -17.09 -13.30 24.04
CA LYS A 463 -18.47 -12.78 24.08
C LYS A 463 -19.34 -13.53 23.08
N ARG A 464 -20.61 -13.71 23.42
CA ARG A 464 -21.59 -14.29 22.50
C ARG A 464 -21.84 -13.34 21.34
N MET A 465 -21.66 -13.82 20.10
CA MET A 465 -21.72 -12.94 18.91
C MET A 465 -23.12 -12.35 18.67
N ASP A 466 -24.20 -13.06 19.05
CA ASP A 466 -25.60 -12.60 18.95
C ASP A 466 -25.87 -11.28 19.70
N SER A 467 -25.08 -11.00 20.75
CA SER A 467 -25.20 -9.74 21.50
C SER A 467 -24.66 -8.52 20.73
N ILE A 468 -23.81 -8.78 19.73
CA ILE A 468 -23.11 -7.77 18.94
C ILE A 468 -23.74 -7.66 17.55
N VAL A 469 -24.18 -8.78 16.97
CA VAL A 469 -24.95 -8.87 15.72
C VAL A 469 -26.27 -9.59 16.05
N PRO A 470 -27.41 -8.90 16.11
CA PRO A 470 -28.68 -9.52 16.50
C PRO A 470 -29.06 -10.63 15.52
N ALA A 471 -29.37 -11.81 16.05
CA ALA A 471 -29.90 -12.94 15.27
C ALA A 471 -31.38 -12.76 14.85
N GLU A 472 -32.07 -11.73 15.37
CA GLU A 472 -33.48 -11.40 15.10
C GLU A 472 -33.68 -9.88 15.02
N ILE A 473 -34.81 -9.45 14.45
CA ILE A 473 -35.20 -8.03 14.40
C ILE A 473 -35.54 -7.56 15.81
N LEU A 474 -34.67 -6.73 16.40
CA LEU A 474 -34.91 -6.16 17.72
C LEU A 474 -35.57 -4.79 17.59
N THR A 475 -36.78 -4.68 18.14
CA THR A 475 -37.46 -3.40 18.35
C THR A 475 -37.09 -2.89 19.73
N LYS A 476 -36.39 -1.74 19.77
CA LYS A 476 -36.12 -1.02 21.01
C LYS A 476 -36.82 0.33 20.94
N HIS A 477 -37.60 0.62 21.98
CA HIS A 477 -38.13 1.96 22.20
C HIS A 477 -37.12 2.75 23.02
N VAL A 478 -36.51 3.76 22.41
CA VAL A 478 -35.80 4.82 23.13
C VAL A 478 -36.69 6.04 22.97
N SER A 479 -37.54 6.27 23.98
CA SER A 479 -38.55 7.34 24.01
C SER A 479 -39.52 7.36 22.81
N GLU A 480 -39.70 8.50 22.13
CA GLU A 480 -40.57 8.69 20.94
C GLU A 480 -39.95 8.15 19.63
N ILE A 481 -38.70 7.64 19.67
CA ILE A 481 -37.99 7.10 18.51
C ILE A 481 -38.14 5.58 18.51
N ASN A 482 -38.77 5.01 17.47
CA ASN A 482 -38.74 3.57 17.28
C ASN A 482 -37.49 3.18 16.51
N VAL A 483 -36.67 2.32 17.12
CA VAL A 483 -35.50 1.73 16.49
C VAL A 483 -35.82 0.27 16.17
N VAL A 484 -35.82 -0.05 14.88
CA VAL A 484 -35.93 -1.42 14.39
C VAL A 484 -34.56 -1.83 13.87
N GLU A 485 -33.91 -2.78 14.55
CA GLU A 485 -32.63 -3.33 14.09
C GLU A 485 -32.90 -4.40 13.02
N GLU A 486 -32.48 -4.16 11.78
CA GLU A 486 -32.60 -5.09 10.66
C GLU A 486 -31.26 -5.77 10.34
N GLN A 487 -31.35 -7.06 10.02
CA GLN A 487 -30.20 -7.91 9.70
C GLN A 487 -29.65 -7.70 8.30
N GLU A 488 -28.41 -8.15 8.08
CA GLU A 488 -27.86 -8.25 6.74
C GLU A 488 -28.42 -9.45 6.00
N PHE A 489 -29.05 -9.16 4.87
CA PHE A 489 -29.47 -10.16 3.90
C PHE A 489 -28.26 -10.77 3.19
N TRP A 490 -28.34 -12.08 2.97
CA TRP A 490 -27.33 -12.89 2.31
C TRP A 490 -27.47 -12.78 0.79
N LEU A 491 -26.37 -12.84 0.03
CA LEU A 491 -26.41 -12.86 -1.44
C LEU A 491 -27.15 -14.09 -1.97
N GLY A 492 -27.70 -14.00 -3.19
CA GLY A 492 -28.13 -15.18 -3.92
C GLY A 492 -26.96 -16.14 -4.18
N ARG A 493 -27.24 -17.45 -4.33
CA ARG A 493 -26.18 -18.48 -4.50
C ARG A 493 -25.26 -18.20 -5.70
N SER A 494 -25.82 -17.69 -6.81
CA SER A 494 -25.07 -17.33 -8.03
C SER A 494 -24.21 -16.06 -7.84
N GLU A 495 -24.78 -15.02 -7.25
CA GLU A 495 -24.07 -13.75 -7.02
C GLU A 495 -22.90 -13.95 -6.05
N LEU A 496 -23.08 -14.81 -5.05
CA LEU A 496 -22.03 -15.18 -4.12
C LEU A 496 -20.87 -15.89 -4.82
N THR A 497 -21.15 -16.86 -5.71
CA THR A 497 -20.08 -17.56 -6.43
C THR A 497 -19.26 -16.62 -7.31
N ASP A 498 -19.92 -15.68 -7.99
CA ASP A 498 -19.25 -14.69 -8.84
C ASP A 498 -18.40 -13.71 -8.02
N PHE A 499 -18.91 -13.29 -6.85
CA PHE A 499 -18.17 -12.43 -5.93
C PHE A 499 -16.95 -13.14 -5.32
N LEU A 500 -17.09 -14.41 -4.92
CA LEU A 500 -15.98 -15.21 -4.40
C LEU A 500 -14.92 -15.48 -5.48
N ALA A 501 -15.32 -15.72 -6.73
CA ALA A 501 -14.39 -15.80 -7.86
C ALA A 501 -13.64 -14.48 -8.04
N SER A 502 -14.34 -13.35 -7.97
CA SER A 502 -13.71 -12.02 -8.02
C SER A 502 -12.71 -11.79 -6.89
N ILE A 503 -13.00 -12.25 -5.67
CA ILE A 503 -12.05 -12.22 -4.54
C ILE A 503 -10.83 -13.07 -4.89
N SER A 504 -11.02 -14.31 -5.34
CA SER A 504 -9.92 -15.20 -5.73
C SER A 504 -9.00 -14.53 -6.76
N ASP A 505 -9.57 -13.97 -7.83
CA ASP A 505 -8.83 -13.28 -8.88
C ASP A 505 -8.04 -12.07 -8.34
N ARG A 506 -8.62 -11.29 -7.42
CA ARG A 506 -7.94 -10.15 -6.78
C ARG A 506 -6.80 -10.61 -5.86
N TYR A 507 -7.00 -11.69 -5.12
CA TYR A 507 -5.95 -12.29 -4.31
C TYR A 507 -4.82 -12.85 -5.19
N GLU A 508 -5.12 -13.46 -6.33
CA GLU A 508 -4.09 -13.90 -7.29
C GLU A 508 -3.36 -12.73 -7.95
N GLN A 509 -4.08 -11.68 -8.36
CA GLN A 509 -3.50 -10.46 -8.95
C GLN A 509 -2.59 -9.71 -7.96
N SER A 510 -2.96 -9.65 -6.68
CA SER A 510 -2.14 -9.04 -5.62
C SER A 510 -1.09 -9.99 -5.04
N ALA A 511 -1.25 -11.30 -5.23
CA ALA A 511 -0.23 -12.30 -4.97
C ALA A 511 0.93 -12.25 -5.96
N LYS A 512 0.71 -11.71 -7.16
CA LYS A 512 1.80 -11.28 -8.04
C LYS A 512 2.57 -10.19 -7.32
N PHE A 513 3.72 -10.59 -6.80
CA PHE A 513 4.69 -9.76 -6.10
C PHE A 513 4.87 -8.40 -6.82
N SER A 514 4.28 -7.34 -6.28
CA SER A 514 4.24 -6.02 -6.94
C SER A 514 5.33 -5.07 -6.46
N LYS A 515 6.23 -5.52 -5.57
CA LYS A 515 7.34 -4.71 -5.11
C LYS A 515 8.43 -4.71 -6.18
N SER A 516 8.82 -3.51 -6.57
CA SER A 516 9.82 -3.22 -7.58
C SER A 516 11.22 -3.17 -6.97
N LEU A 517 12.25 -3.21 -7.82
CA LEU A 517 13.64 -3.00 -7.43
C LEU A 517 13.84 -1.67 -6.66
N THR A 518 13.13 -0.61 -7.06
CA THR A 518 13.23 0.72 -6.42
C THR A 518 12.66 0.73 -5.00
N ASP A 519 11.74 -0.17 -4.67
CA ASP A 519 11.18 -0.28 -3.32
C ASP A 519 12.21 -0.80 -2.30
N LEU A 520 13.28 -1.48 -2.75
CA LEU A 520 14.41 -1.83 -1.89
C LEU A 520 15.23 -0.61 -1.46
N TRP A 521 15.21 0.46 -2.26
CA TRP A 521 16.09 1.62 -2.08
C TRP A 521 15.34 2.90 -1.65
N CYS A 522 14.03 2.83 -1.37
CA CYS A 522 13.21 4.02 -1.08
C CYS A 522 13.73 4.89 0.08
N ASN A 523 14.57 4.34 0.96
CA ASN A 523 15.15 5.03 2.11
C ASN A 523 16.68 5.17 2.04
N SER A 524 17.32 4.85 0.91
CA SER A 524 18.78 4.90 0.78
C SER A 524 19.24 5.88 -0.30
N ASP A 525 20.10 6.80 0.10
CA ASP A 525 20.81 7.68 -0.82
C ASP A 525 21.88 6.91 -1.60
N TYR A 526 22.18 7.39 -2.81
CA TYR A 526 23.25 6.86 -3.66
C TYR A 526 24.60 6.97 -2.95
N TRP A 527 25.32 5.85 -2.85
CA TRP A 527 26.68 5.75 -2.28
C TRP A 527 26.79 6.26 -0.85
N SER A 528 25.83 5.84 -0.02
CA SER A 528 25.71 6.26 1.39
C SER A 528 26.57 5.44 2.36
N HIS A 529 27.10 4.29 1.93
CA HIS A 529 27.79 3.35 2.81
C HIS A 529 29.25 3.13 2.37
N ASP A 530 30.14 2.93 3.34
CA ASP A 530 31.51 2.45 3.10
C ASP A 530 31.56 0.92 3.11
N ALA A 531 32.52 0.36 2.37
CA ALA A 531 32.72 -1.08 2.33
C ALA A 531 33.75 -1.55 3.38
N VAL A 532 34.11 -0.74 4.39
CA VAL A 532 35.20 -1.09 5.32
C VAL A 532 34.80 -2.27 6.19
N GLN A 533 33.61 -2.23 6.80
CA GLN A 533 33.08 -3.30 7.66
C GLN A 533 32.44 -4.48 6.90
N GLY A 534 32.53 -4.48 5.57
CA GLY A 534 31.90 -5.47 4.70
C GLY A 534 30.92 -4.83 3.73
N VAL A 535 30.32 -5.67 2.89
CA VAL A 535 29.35 -5.28 1.87
C VAL A 535 28.01 -5.82 2.30
N GLN A 536 27.03 -4.95 2.55
CA GLN A 536 25.68 -5.31 2.95
C GLN A 536 24.66 -4.58 2.07
N VAL A 537 23.78 -5.33 1.39
CA VAL A 537 22.75 -4.76 0.52
C VAL A 537 21.41 -5.48 0.66
N PRO A 538 20.29 -4.78 0.51
CA PRO A 538 18.97 -5.41 0.51
C PRO A 538 18.77 -6.22 -0.80
N ILE A 539 18.25 -7.45 -0.70
CA ILE A 539 18.03 -8.32 -1.87
C ILE A 539 16.58 -8.78 -2.02
N GLY A 540 15.75 -8.60 -1.00
CA GLY A 540 14.35 -9.01 -1.04
C GLY A 540 13.65 -8.86 0.29
N TRP A 541 12.50 -9.51 0.44
CA TRP A 541 11.69 -9.45 1.65
C TRP A 541 11.31 -10.83 2.16
N THR A 542 11.22 -11.03 3.46
CA THR A 542 10.64 -12.25 4.04
C THR A 542 9.14 -12.33 3.75
N SER A 543 8.51 -13.48 4.04
CA SER A 543 7.04 -13.62 4.02
C SER A 543 6.34 -12.58 4.89
N ASP A 544 7.00 -12.16 5.98
CA ASP A 544 6.52 -11.14 6.91
C ASP A 544 6.86 -9.72 6.45
N GLY A 545 7.46 -9.57 5.27
CA GLY A 545 7.80 -8.31 4.61
C GLY A 545 8.99 -7.54 5.21
N GLU A 546 9.81 -8.20 6.02
CA GLU A 546 11.08 -7.65 6.53
C GLU A 546 12.15 -7.73 5.44
N ILE A 547 13.03 -6.74 5.35
CA ILE A 547 14.09 -6.70 4.33
C ILE A 547 15.14 -7.77 4.65
N VAL A 548 15.43 -8.61 3.67
CA VAL A 548 16.53 -9.57 3.74
C VAL A 548 17.77 -8.95 3.12
N HIS A 549 18.85 -8.95 3.89
CA HIS A 549 20.12 -8.40 3.48
C HIS A 549 21.08 -9.50 3.03
N PHE A 550 21.73 -9.25 1.91
CA PHE A 550 22.95 -9.94 1.51
C PHE A 550 24.13 -9.27 2.19
N SER A 551 24.97 -10.03 2.90
CA SER A 551 26.14 -9.51 3.61
C SER A 551 27.37 -10.37 3.37
N ILE A 552 28.47 -9.76 2.94
CA ILE A 552 29.76 -10.44 2.75
C ILE A 552 30.94 -9.63 3.30
N GLY A 553 32.00 -10.32 3.71
CA GLY A 553 33.30 -9.68 3.92
C GLY A 553 33.50 -8.91 5.23
N GLY A 554 32.48 -8.85 6.09
CA GLY A 554 32.55 -8.32 7.45
C GLY A 554 33.08 -9.32 8.48
N VAL A 555 33.32 -8.83 9.71
CA VAL A 555 33.98 -9.60 10.78
C VAL A 555 33.19 -10.86 11.17
N ASN A 556 31.86 -10.77 11.18
CA ASN A 556 30.92 -11.84 11.56
C ASN A 556 30.10 -12.36 10.37
N THR A 557 30.53 -12.11 9.13
CA THR A 557 29.81 -12.53 7.94
C THR A 557 30.68 -13.42 7.08
N GLU A 558 30.05 -14.31 6.33
CA GLU A 558 30.71 -15.13 5.33
C GLU A 558 31.38 -14.30 4.22
N HIS A 559 32.36 -14.89 3.53
CA HIS A 559 33.21 -14.17 2.57
C HIS A 559 32.97 -14.54 1.11
N HIS A 560 32.45 -15.74 0.88
CA HIS A 560 32.18 -16.28 -0.44
C HIS A 560 30.74 -16.80 -0.48
N VAL A 561 30.17 -16.84 -1.66
CA VAL A 561 28.75 -17.12 -1.87
C VAL A 561 28.58 -18.17 -2.95
N LEU A 562 27.74 -19.16 -2.67
CA LEU A 562 27.28 -20.13 -3.66
C LEU A 562 25.81 -19.86 -3.96
N LEU A 563 25.49 -19.49 -5.19
CA LEU A 563 24.14 -19.31 -5.68
C LEU A 563 23.78 -20.47 -6.61
N ALA A 564 22.67 -21.15 -6.35
CA ALA A 564 22.23 -22.22 -7.23
C ALA A 564 20.70 -22.32 -7.35
N GLY A 565 20.24 -22.73 -8.53
CA GLY A 565 18.81 -22.84 -8.84
C GLY A 565 18.56 -23.35 -10.24
N ARG A 566 17.50 -24.14 -10.44
CA ARG A 566 17.19 -24.72 -11.76
C ARG A 566 16.92 -23.63 -12.80
N SER A 567 16.97 -23.97 -14.09
CA SER A 567 16.58 -23.04 -15.16
C SER A 567 15.15 -22.49 -14.91
N GLY A 568 14.98 -21.18 -15.07
CA GLY A 568 13.71 -20.51 -14.78
C GLY A 568 13.42 -20.27 -13.28
N SER A 569 14.34 -20.58 -12.36
CA SER A 569 14.19 -20.31 -10.91
C SER A 569 14.35 -18.83 -10.50
N GLY A 570 14.73 -17.95 -11.43
CA GLY A 570 14.98 -16.53 -11.14
C GLY A 570 16.43 -16.20 -10.77
N LYS A 571 17.38 -17.12 -11.00
CA LYS A 571 18.82 -16.92 -10.76
C LYS A 571 19.37 -15.63 -11.41
N SER A 572 19.14 -15.43 -12.70
CA SER A 572 19.59 -14.23 -13.42
C SER A 572 18.95 -12.96 -12.83
N ASN A 573 17.65 -13.01 -12.51
CA ASN A 573 16.95 -11.91 -11.87
C ASN A 573 17.58 -11.54 -10.51
N LEU A 574 17.90 -12.52 -9.67
CA LEU A 574 18.59 -12.27 -8.39
C LEU A 574 19.97 -11.66 -8.59
N LEU A 575 20.75 -12.12 -9.57
CA LEU A 575 22.06 -11.53 -9.89
C LEU A 575 21.91 -10.05 -10.29
N HIS A 576 20.90 -9.71 -11.09
CA HIS A 576 20.59 -8.31 -11.42
C HIS A 576 20.20 -7.50 -10.19
N VAL A 577 19.28 -8.01 -9.35
CA VAL A 577 18.88 -7.35 -8.10
C VAL A 577 20.08 -7.07 -7.21
N LEU A 578 20.98 -8.05 -7.08
CA LEU A 578 22.20 -7.94 -6.28
C LEU A 578 23.15 -6.88 -6.86
N ILE A 579 23.51 -6.98 -8.16
CA ILE A 579 24.44 -6.06 -8.83
C ILE A 579 23.92 -4.62 -8.73
N HIS A 580 22.64 -4.39 -9.02
CA HIS A 580 22.07 -3.05 -8.92
C HIS A 580 22.04 -2.53 -7.48
N SER A 581 21.71 -3.37 -6.50
CA SER A 581 21.70 -2.96 -5.09
C SER A 581 23.11 -2.63 -4.58
N LEU A 582 24.13 -3.36 -5.05
CA LEU A 582 25.54 -3.06 -4.81
C LEU A 582 25.95 -1.72 -5.40
N CYS A 583 25.65 -1.48 -6.68
CA CYS A 583 26.01 -0.23 -7.37
C CYS A 583 25.24 1.00 -6.86
N HIS A 584 24.04 0.80 -6.28
CA HIS A 584 23.29 1.86 -5.60
C HIS A 584 23.94 2.24 -4.27
N THR A 585 24.39 1.23 -3.51
CA THR A 585 24.86 1.40 -2.13
C THR A 585 26.33 1.84 -2.04
N TYR A 586 27.18 1.38 -2.96
CA TYR A 586 28.63 1.56 -2.92
C TYR A 586 29.19 2.30 -4.15
N SER A 587 30.12 3.22 -3.92
CA SER A 587 30.83 3.94 -4.97
C SER A 587 31.89 3.07 -5.65
N PRO A 588 32.38 3.45 -6.86
CA PRO A 588 33.50 2.78 -7.52
C PRO A 588 34.83 2.79 -6.75
N SER A 589 34.99 3.69 -5.76
CA SER A 589 36.14 3.69 -4.84
C SER A 589 36.05 2.63 -3.74
N GLU A 590 34.84 2.13 -3.46
CA GLU A 590 34.58 1.17 -2.39
C GLU A 590 34.46 -0.28 -2.92
N LEU A 591 33.91 -0.46 -4.12
CA LEU A 591 33.61 -1.78 -4.67
C LEU A 591 33.92 -1.88 -6.16
N ASN A 592 34.75 -2.88 -6.51
CA ASN A 592 35.02 -3.32 -7.87
C ASN A 592 34.32 -4.65 -8.15
N ILE A 593 33.54 -4.71 -9.23
CA ILE A 593 32.80 -5.90 -9.65
C ILE A 593 33.46 -6.49 -10.91
N TYR A 594 33.66 -7.80 -10.90
CA TYR A 594 34.12 -8.59 -12.05
C TYR A 594 33.00 -9.55 -12.42
N LEU A 595 32.46 -9.42 -13.64
CA LEU A 595 31.37 -10.23 -14.14
C LEU A 595 31.90 -11.20 -15.20
N LEU A 596 31.79 -12.50 -14.94
CA LEU A 596 32.09 -13.58 -15.88
C LEU A 596 30.81 -14.36 -16.20
N ASP A 597 30.42 -14.40 -17.47
CA ASP A 597 29.28 -15.17 -17.97
C ASP A 597 29.75 -16.20 -19.00
N TYR A 598 29.50 -17.49 -18.74
CA TYR A 598 29.83 -18.60 -19.63
C TYR A 598 28.65 -19.03 -20.53
N LYS A 599 27.45 -18.45 -20.38
CA LYS A 599 26.22 -18.86 -21.07
C LYS A 599 26.09 -18.16 -22.44
N GLN A 600 25.56 -18.87 -23.44
CA GLN A 600 25.28 -18.37 -24.81
C GLN A 600 24.04 -17.45 -24.91
N GLY A 601 23.81 -16.63 -23.88
CA GLY A 601 22.65 -15.74 -23.75
C GLY A 601 22.99 -14.74 -22.68
N THR A 602 23.65 -13.66 -23.10
CA THR A 602 24.46 -12.75 -22.29
C THR A 602 23.66 -11.98 -21.24
N GLU A 603 23.49 -12.56 -20.05
CA GLU A 603 22.78 -11.88 -18.95
C GLU A 603 23.50 -10.59 -18.58
N PHE A 604 24.83 -10.60 -18.60
CA PHE A 604 25.64 -9.43 -18.27
C PHE A 604 25.91 -8.47 -19.43
N SER A 605 25.46 -8.74 -20.67
CA SER A 605 25.66 -7.79 -21.79
C SER A 605 24.98 -6.44 -21.58
N VAL A 606 23.92 -6.42 -20.78
CA VAL A 606 23.20 -5.19 -20.40
C VAL A 606 24.15 -4.21 -19.69
N TYR A 607 25.22 -4.70 -19.08
CA TYR A 607 26.24 -3.90 -18.39
C TYR A 607 27.43 -3.51 -19.28
N ALA A 608 27.43 -3.89 -20.57
CA ALA A 608 28.48 -3.50 -21.51
C ALA A 608 28.20 -2.12 -22.14
N SER A 609 26.92 -1.72 -22.30
CA SER A 609 26.57 -0.45 -22.93
C SER A 609 25.23 0.11 -22.41
N PRO A 610 25.23 1.16 -21.57
CA PRO A 610 26.39 1.83 -20.97
C PRO A 610 27.10 0.96 -19.90
N PRO A 611 28.44 1.13 -19.73
CA PRO A 611 29.19 0.38 -18.73
C PRO A 611 28.87 0.82 -17.30
N LEU A 612 28.80 -0.16 -16.39
CA LEU A 612 28.69 0.09 -14.95
C LEU A 612 30.00 0.68 -14.39
N PRO A 613 29.98 1.85 -13.71
CA PRO A 613 31.20 2.45 -13.16
C PRO A 613 31.98 1.57 -12.17
N GLN A 614 31.26 0.77 -11.37
CA GLN A 614 31.84 -0.20 -10.43
C GLN A 614 32.37 -1.47 -11.11
N ALA A 615 31.93 -1.78 -12.33
CA ALA A 615 32.39 -2.96 -13.04
C ALA A 615 33.79 -2.70 -13.62
N LYS A 616 34.79 -3.48 -13.20
CA LYS A 616 36.13 -3.47 -13.79
C LYS A 616 36.23 -4.40 -14.99
N LEU A 617 35.43 -5.46 -14.99
CA LEU A 617 35.32 -6.40 -16.08
C LEU A 617 33.86 -6.81 -16.29
N VAL A 618 33.41 -6.77 -17.53
CA VAL A 618 32.19 -7.41 -18.01
C VAL A 618 32.58 -8.36 -19.14
N ALA A 619 32.65 -9.65 -18.83
CA ALA A 619 33.01 -10.69 -19.77
C ALA A 619 31.78 -11.54 -20.11
N THR A 620 31.32 -11.44 -21.36
CA THR A 620 30.14 -12.13 -21.87
C THR A 620 30.54 -13.24 -22.83
N GLU A 621 29.81 -14.36 -22.81
CA GLU A 621 30.10 -15.54 -23.64
C GLU A 621 31.58 -15.96 -23.51
N SER A 622 32.09 -15.91 -22.28
CA SER A 622 33.50 -16.12 -22.00
C SER A 622 33.89 -17.57 -22.26
N ASP A 623 35.11 -17.79 -22.71
CA ASP A 623 35.71 -19.11 -22.71
C ASP A 623 36.35 -19.43 -21.34
N PRO A 624 36.40 -20.71 -20.92
CA PRO A 624 37.11 -21.11 -19.70
C PRO A 624 38.56 -20.64 -19.66
N GLU A 625 39.25 -20.61 -20.81
CA GLU A 625 40.61 -20.12 -20.96
C GLU A 625 40.73 -18.65 -20.53
N TYR A 626 39.79 -17.80 -20.95
CA TYR A 626 39.73 -16.41 -20.51
C TYR A 626 39.42 -16.32 -19.01
N GLY A 627 38.50 -17.14 -18.52
CA GLY A 627 38.21 -17.28 -17.09
C GLY A 627 39.45 -17.48 -16.22
N VAL A 628 40.35 -18.36 -16.65
CA VAL A 628 41.62 -18.60 -15.94
C VAL A 628 42.51 -17.36 -15.93
N THR A 629 42.52 -16.55 -16.99
CA THR A 629 43.29 -15.29 -16.99
C THR A 629 42.76 -14.29 -15.96
N VAL A 630 41.44 -14.26 -15.74
CA VAL A 630 40.80 -13.42 -14.73
C VAL A 630 41.11 -13.92 -13.33
N LEU A 631 41.03 -15.24 -13.11
CA LEU A 631 41.42 -15.86 -11.84
C LEU A 631 42.91 -15.63 -11.52
N ALA A 632 43.79 -15.69 -12.53
CA ALA A 632 45.20 -15.39 -12.41
C ALA A 632 45.42 -13.92 -12.01
N HIS A 633 44.77 -12.97 -12.70
CA HIS A 633 44.83 -11.55 -12.38
C HIS A 633 44.42 -11.26 -10.93
N LEU A 634 43.32 -11.85 -10.46
CA LEU A 634 42.88 -11.67 -9.08
C LEU A 634 43.80 -12.36 -8.07
N THR A 635 44.45 -13.44 -8.46
CA THR A 635 45.47 -14.11 -7.63
C THR A 635 46.74 -13.25 -7.51
N GLU A 636 47.16 -12.57 -8.57
CA GLU A 636 48.24 -11.59 -8.54
C GLU A 636 47.87 -10.36 -7.70
N GLU A 637 46.60 -9.94 -7.75
CA GLU A 637 46.09 -8.85 -6.90
C GLU A 637 46.16 -9.20 -5.41
N ILE A 638 45.89 -10.46 -5.03
CA ILE A 638 46.15 -10.95 -3.67
C ILE A 638 47.63 -10.75 -3.29
N GLU A 639 48.55 -11.12 -4.17
CA GLU A 639 49.99 -11.03 -3.89
C GLU A 639 50.46 -9.58 -3.78
N LYS A 640 49.95 -8.69 -4.64
CA LYS A 640 50.19 -7.24 -4.57
C LYS A 640 49.70 -6.65 -3.25
N ARG A 641 48.45 -6.94 -2.86
CA ARG A 641 47.89 -6.50 -1.58
C ARG A 641 48.65 -7.08 -0.39
N ALA A 642 49.09 -8.34 -0.46
CA ALA A 642 49.88 -8.96 0.60
C ALA A 642 51.24 -8.26 0.80
N GLN A 643 51.92 -7.90 -0.29
CA GLN A 643 53.17 -7.14 -0.20
C GLN A 643 52.96 -5.74 0.37
N GLU A 644 51.87 -5.07 -0.03
CA GLU A 644 51.53 -3.74 0.48
C GLU A 644 51.12 -3.75 1.96
N PHE A 645 50.31 -4.72 2.38
CA PHE A 645 49.88 -4.82 3.78
C PHE A 645 51.08 -5.12 4.67
N LYS A 646 51.98 -5.99 4.19
CA LYS A 646 53.24 -6.30 4.88
C LYS A 646 54.17 -5.09 4.99
N SER A 647 54.29 -4.26 3.93
CA SER A 647 55.14 -3.07 3.98
C SER A 647 54.63 -2.02 4.98
N ARG A 648 53.32 -2.01 5.25
CA ARG A 648 52.67 -1.14 6.24
C ARG A 648 52.44 -1.80 7.61
N SER A 649 52.91 -3.03 7.81
CA SER A 649 52.71 -3.81 9.06
C SER A 649 51.25 -4.02 9.45
N VAL A 650 50.39 -4.17 8.45
CA VAL A 650 48.95 -4.40 8.60
C VAL A 650 48.61 -5.86 8.30
N ARG A 651 47.61 -6.44 8.99
CA ARG A 651 47.27 -7.87 8.86
C ARG A 651 46.24 -8.17 7.79
N ASP A 652 45.25 -7.30 7.62
CA ASP A 652 44.13 -7.53 6.72
C ASP A 652 43.60 -6.25 6.08
N PHE A 653 42.62 -6.42 5.20
CA PHE A 653 41.97 -5.34 4.47
C PHE A 653 41.30 -4.32 5.39
N TYR A 654 40.72 -4.77 6.51
CA TYR A 654 40.02 -3.89 7.45
C TYR A 654 41.01 -2.93 8.11
N GLU A 655 42.07 -3.46 8.71
CA GLU A 655 43.13 -2.66 9.33
C GLU A 655 43.82 -1.75 8.28
N TYR A 656 43.92 -2.18 7.02
CA TYR A 656 44.55 -1.38 5.96
C TYR A 656 43.69 -0.16 5.61
N ARG A 657 42.38 -0.36 5.48
CA ARG A 657 41.42 0.72 5.18
C ARG A 657 41.22 1.67 6.36
N GLU A 658 41.35 1.21 7.61
CA GLU A 658 41.32 2.11 8.77
C GLU A 658 42.60 2.95 8.91
N SER A 659 43.76 2.39 8.54
CA SER A 659 45.06 3.05 8.72
C SER A 659 45.51 3.93 7.55
N SER A 660 44.91 3.77 6.37
CA SER A 660 45.34 4.44 5.13
C SER A 660 44.31 5.42 4.59
N VAL A 661 44.81 6.52 4.01
CA VAL A 661 44.01 7.50 3.23
C VAL A 661 43.81 7.02 1.78
N THR A 662 44.47 5.93 1.35
CA THR A 662 44.31 5.39 -0.01
C THR A 662 43.06 4.52 -0.14
N ASP A 663 42.20 4.87 -1.09
CA ASP A 663 41.02 4.10 -1.46
C ASP A 663 41.42 2.76 -2.09
N LEU A 664 41.31 1.69 -1.31
CA LEU A 664 41.46 0.31 -1.80
C LEU A 664 40.07 -0.35 -1.85
N PRO A 665 39.42 -0.47 -3.01
CA PRO A 665 38.10 -1.09 -3.11
C PRO A 665 38.14 -2.59 -2.80
N ARG A 666 37.05 -3.09 -2.23
CA ARG A 666 36.77 -4.53 -2.19
C ARG A 666 36.52 -5.05 -3.61
N VAL A 667 36.87 -6.31 -3.83
CA VAL A 667 36.63 -6.97 -5.12
C VAL A 667 35.55 -8.02 -4.95
N LEU A 668 34.53 -8.01 -5.81
CA LEU A 668 33.54 -9.07 -5.92
C LEU A 668 33.61 -9.69 -7.32
N LEU A 669 34.06 -10.94 -7.38
CA LEU A 669 34.03 -11.75 -8.59
C LEU A 669 32.72 -12.54 -8.66
N ILE A 670 31.90 -12.28 -9.68
CA ILE A 670 30.65 -13.00 -9.96
C ILE A 670 30.88 -13.87 -11.18
N ILE A 671 30.76 -15.19 -11.00
CA ILE A 671 30.90 -16.17 -12.08
C ILE A 671 29.56 -16.86 -12.28
N ASP A 672 28.91 -16.62 -13.42
CA ASP A 672 27.71 -17.34 -13.81
C ASP A 672 28.03 -18.61 -14.61
N GLU A 673 27.38 -19.71 -14.23
CA GLU A 673 27.64 -21.07 -14.72
C GLU A 673 29.10 -21.51 -14.52
N PHE A 674 29.63 -21.30 -13.30
CA PHE A 674 31.02 -21.58 -12.99
C PHE A 674 31.45 -23.04 -13.24
N GLN A 675 30.51 -23.99 -13.25
CA GLN A 675 30.79 -25.41 -13.53
C GLN A 675 31.42 -25.63 -14.92
N ILE A 676 31.23 -24.69 -15.86
CA ILE A 676 31.81 -24.75 -17.20
C ILE A 676 33.35 -24.74 -17.12
N LEU A 677 33.94 -24.06 -16.12
CA LEU A 677 35.38 -24.10 -15.83
C LEU A 677 35.93 -25.50 -15.52
N PHE A 678 35.07 -26.39 -15.03
CA PHE A 678 35.42 -27.73 -14.56
C PHE A 678 34.97 -28.86 -15.50
N SER A 679 34.59 -28.51 -16.73
CA SER A 679 34.13 -29.50 -17.72
C SER A 679 35.24 -30.52 -18.07
N GLU A 680 34.88 -31.80 -18.16
CA GLU A 680 35.82 -32.91 -18.36
C GLU A 680 36.67 -32.79 -19.63
N GLY A 681 37.95 -33.17 -19.51
CA GLY A 681 38.88 -33.30 -20.62
C GLY A 681 39.57 -32.00 -21.08
N ARG A 682 39.24 -30.84 -20.50
CA ARG A 682 39.94 -29.57 -20.78
C ARG A 682 41.19 -29.42 -19.91
N GLN A 683 42.31 -29.01 -20.50
CA GLN A 683 43.57 -28.72 -19.77
C GLN A 683 43.41 -27.56 -18.76
N VAL A 684 42.40 -26.72 -18.95
CA VAL A 684 42.13 -25.48 -18.20
C VAL A 684 41.55 -25.76 -16.80
N ALA A 685 40.93 -26.92 -16.58
CA ALA A 685 40.24 -27.24 -15.33
C ALA A 685 41.18 -27.26 -14.11
N ALA A 686 42.35 -27.88 -14.23
CA ALA A 686 43.31 -27.97 -13.12
C ALA A 686 43.91 -26.60 -12.70
N PRO A 687 44.35 -25.73 -13.64
CA PRO A 687 44.72 -24.35 -13.32
C PRO A 687 43.57 -23.55 -12.69
N ALA A 688 42.35 -23.64 -13.23
CA ALA A 688 41.18 -22.94 -12.71
C ALA A 688 40.88 -23.34 -11.27
N GLU A 689 40.91 -24.64 -10.98
CA GLU A 689 40.71 -25.20 -9.65
C GLU A 689 41.74 -24.68 -8.64
N LYS A 690 43.02 -24.70 -9.02
CA LYS A 690 44.12 -24.23 -8.17
C LYS A 690 43.97 -22.75 -7.82
N MET A 691 43.66 -21.91 -8.80
CA MET A 691 43.50 -20.47 -8.60
C MET A 691 42.24 -20.16 -7.79
N LEU A 692 41.11 -20.80 -8.10
CA LEU A 692 39.87 -20.62 -7.35
C LEU A 692 40.01 -21.04 -5.88
N ASN A 693 40.64 -22.19 -5.61
CA ASN A 693 40.96 -22.61 -4.25
C ASN A 693 41.83 -21.59 -3.50
N LYS A 694 42.80 -20.95 -4.18
CA LYS A 694 43.62 -19.91 -3.57
C LYS A 694 42.78 -18.66 -3.24
N LEU A 695 41.90 -18.23 -4.14
CA LEU A 695 40.99 -17.11 -3.91
C LEU A 695 40.02 -17.39 -2.73
N LEU A 696 39.41 -18.56 -2.66
CA LEU A 696 38.49 -18.92 -1.57
C LEU A 696 39.18 -19.03 -0.21
N ARG A 697 40.44 -19.46 -0.17
CA ARG A 697 41.20 -19.58 1.10
C ARG A 697 41.82 -18.28 1.58
N GLN A 698 42.33 -17.45 0.66
CA GLN A 698 43.13 -16.28 0.99
C GLN A 698 42.39 -14.96 0.73
N GLY A 699 41.37 -14.95 -0.13
CA GLY A 699 40.69 -13.74 -0.58
C GLY A 699 40.10 -12.89 0.54
N ARG A 700 39.56 -13.52 1.59
CA ARG A 700 39.03 -12.86 2.80
C ARG A 700 39.98 -11.78 3.32
N ALA A 701 41.25 -12.13 3.58
CA ALA A 701 42.21 -11.26 4.24
C ALA A 701 42.54 -10.02 3.40
N TYR A 702 42.41 -10.11 2.08
CA TYR A 702 42.76 -9.06 1.13
C TYR A 702 41.54 -8.35 0.52
N GLY A 703 40.34 -8.63 1.03
CA GLY A 703 39.11 -7.98 0.59
C GLY A 703 38.61 -8.44 -0.79
N ILE A 704 38.97 -9.66 -1.21
CA ILE A 704 38.52 -10.27 -2.47
C ILE A 704 37.51 -11.38 -2.17
N HIS A 705 36.30 -11.22 -2.71
CA HIS A 705 35.13 -12.07 -2.49
C HIS A 705 34.70 -12.71 -3.80
N VAL A 706 34.07 -13.89 -3.72
CA VAL A 706 33.69 -14.69 -4.90
C VAL A 706 32.25 -15.15 -4.72
N LEU A 707 31.42 -14.91 -5.74
CA LEU A 707 30.08 -15.43 -5.88
C LEU A 707 30.06 -16.39 -7.08
N LEU A 708 29.86 -17.66 -6.79
CA LEU A 708 29.74 -18.73 -7.78
C LEU A 708 28.27 -19.03 -8.01
N ALA A 709 27.80 -18.86 -9.24
CA ALA A 709 26.41 -19.12 -9.62
C ALA A 709 26.32 -20.31 -10.58
N THR A 710 25.35 -21.20 -10.38
CA THR A 710 25.17 -22.41 -11.23
C THR A 710 23.70 -22.84 -11.32
N GLN A 711 23.33 -23.47 -12.43
CA GLN A 711 22.02 -24.14 -12.53
C GLN A 711 21.93 -25.44 -11.74
N THR A 712 23.01 -26.23 -11.77
CA THR A 712 23.08 -27.53 -11.10
C THR A 712 24.54 -27.89 -10.83
N LEU A 713 24.76 -28.53 -9.69
CA LEU A 713 26.07 -29.10 -9.35
C LEU A 713 26.23 -30.53 -9.90
N LYS A 714 25.19 -31.08 -10.56
CA LYS A 714 25.24 -32.40 -11.17
C LYS A 714 26.18 -32.42 -12.38
N GLY A 715 27.00 -33.46 -12.46
CA GLY A 715 27.92 -33.67 -13.59
C GLY A 715 29.31 -33.06 -13.40
N ILE A 716 29.59 -32.38 -12.28
CA ILE A 716 30.94 -31.90 -11.96
C ILE A 716 31.72 -33.05 -11.31
N GLN A 717 32.43 -33.86 -12.09
CA GLN A 717 33.23 -34.99 -11.60
C GLN A 717 34.61 -34.59 -11.05
N SER A 718 34.77 -33.38 -10.49
CA SER A 718 36.01 -33.04 -9.80
C SER A 718 35.95 -33.49 -8.33
N LEU A 719 36.89 -34.36 -7.96
CA LEU A 719 37.09 -34.88 -6.59
C LEU A 719 37.23 -33.76 -5.52
N SER A 720 37.50 -32.52 -5.93
CA SER A 720 37.72 -31.36 -5.07
C SER A 720 36.53 -30.41 -4.94
N MET A 721 35.42 -30.61 -5.66
CA MET A 721 34.25 -29.73 -5.55
C MET A 721 33.67 -29.70 -4.13
N GLY A 722 33.64 -30.84 -3.44
CA GLY A 722 33.25 -30.88 -2.04
C GLY A 722 34.13 -30.01 -1.14
N GLN A 723 35.43 -29.92 -1.44
CA GLN A 723 36.38 -29.07 -0.72
C GLN A 723 36.14 -27.58 -1.03
N LEU A 724 35.88 -27.23 -2.29
CA LEU A 724 35.55 -25.86 -2.69
C LEU A 724 34.26 -25.38 -2.01
N ILE A 725 33.18 -26.17 -2.06
CA ILE A 725 31.90 -25.82 -1.45
C ILE A 725 32.01 -25.72 0.08
N SER A 726 32.86 -26.52 0.72
CA SER A 726 33.09 -26.45 2.17
C SER A 726 33.71 -25.13 2.64
N GLN A 727 34.37 -24.38 1.75
CA GLN A 727 34.94 -23.07 2.04
C GLN A 727 33.92 -21.92 1.85
N ILE A 728 32.73 -22.23 1.33
CA ILE A 728 31.68 -21.27 1.01
C ILE A 728 30.56 -21.41 2.04
N GLY A 729 30.56 -20.52 3.04
CA GLY A 729 29.57 -20.55 4.12
C GLY A 729 28.25 -19.87 3.81
N CYS A 730 28.24 -18.84 2.94
CA CYS A 730 26.99 -18.23 2.46
C CYS A 730 26.46 -19.01 1.26
N ARG A 731 25.25 -19.54 1.38
CA ARG A 731 24.60 -20.34 0.35
C ARG A 731 23.22 -19.81 0.06
N ILE A 732 22.98 -19.48 -1.20
CA ILE A 732 21.69 -19.02 -1.70
C ILE A 732 21.12 -20.11 -2.61
N ALA A 733 20.03 -20.71 -2.19
CA ALA A 733 19.33 -21.74 -2.95
C ALA A 733 17.99 -21.21 -3.44
N LEU A 734 17.80 -21.23 -4.76
CA LEU A 734 16.50 -21.00 -5.39
C LEU A 734 15.81 -22.33 -5.66
N ALA A 735 14.61 -22.30 -6.23
CA ALA A 735 13.87 -23.52 -6.57
C ALA A 735 14.75 -24.52 -7.35
N CYS A 736 14.95 -25.70 -6.80
CA CYS A 736 15.82 -26.74 -7.34
C CYS A 736 15.30 -28.16 -7.02
N SER A 737 15.96 -29.19 -7.53
CA SER A 737 15.60 -30.59 -7.18
C SER A 737 16.00 -30.93 -5.74
N GLU A 738 15.41 -31.97 -5.15
CA GLU A 738 15.80 -32.41 -3.80
C GLU A 738 17.28 -32.74 -3.67
N GLU A 739 17.84 -33.40 -4.69
CA GLU A 739 19.25 -33.73 -4.77
C GLU A 739 20.13 -32.48 -4.85
N ASP A 740 19.77 -31.51 -5.69
CA ASP A 740 20.50 -30.24 -5.79
C ASP A 740 20.41 -29.46 -4.47
N SER A 741 19.22 -29.40 -3.84
CA SER A 741 19.02 -28.75 -2.54
C SER A 741 19.96 -29.34 -1.49
N ALA A 742 20.07 -30.67 -1.44
CA ALA A 742 20.96 -31.36 -0.52
C ALA A 742 22.45 -31.12 -0.83
N MET A 743 22.83 -31.01 -2.10
CA MET A 743 24.22 -30.69 -2.49
C MET A 743 24.59 -29.23 -2.18
N ILE A 744 23.66 -28.30 -2.34
CA ILE A 744 23.89 -26.87 -2.10
C ILE A 744 23.86 -26.59 -0.60
N LEU A 745 22.75 -26.87 0.07
CA LEU A 745 22.57 -26.55 1.49
C LEU A 745 23.22 -27.60 2.42
N GLY A 746 23.58 -28.79 1.95
CA GLY A 746 24.17 -29.83 2.81
C GLY A 746 23.17 -30.43 3.83
N ASN A 747 23.63 -31.43 4.59
CA ASN A 747 22.93 -32.01 5.76
C ASN A 747 21.46 -32.44 5.52
N SER A 748 21.14 -32.98 4.33
CA SER A 748 19.77 -33.37 3.97
C SER A 748 18.75 -32.22 4.06
N ASN A 749 19.19 -30.98 3.84
CA ASN A 749 18.33 -29.80 3.81
C ASN A 749 17.64 -29.69 2.45
N TRP A 750 16.41 -30.23 2.36
CA TRP A 750 15.57 -30.19 1.15
C TRP A 750 14.63 -28.98 1.12
N GLU A 751 14.87 -27.94 1.92
CA GLU A 751 13.93 -26.80 1.98
C GLU A 751 13.85 -26.02 0.66
N ALA A 752 14.89 -26.03 -0.17
CA ALA A 752 14.87 -25.36 -1.47
C ALA A 752 14.02 -26.10 -2.53
N SER A 753 13.78 -27.42 -2.36
CA SER A 753 12.87 -28.17 -3.25
C SER A 753 11.39 -27.86 -2.99
N LYS A 754 11.07 -27.36 -1.79
CA LYS A 754 9.72 -26.96 -1.38
C LYS A 754 9.33 -25.57 -1.88
N LEU A 755 10.24 -24.84 -2.53
CA LEU A 755 9.97 -23.52 -3.09
C LEU A 755 9.04 -23.67 -4.30
N SER A 756 7.94 -22.91 -4.29
CA SER A 756 6.80 -23.22 -5.17
C SER A 756 7.05 -22.78 -6.62
N CYS A 757 7.84 -21.71 -6.84
CA CYS A 757 8.48 -21.24 -8.08
C CYS A 757 8.94 -19.77 -7.86
N PRO A 758 9.59 -19.08 -8.84
CA PRO A 758 10.02 -17.69 -8.65
C PRO A 758 8.88 -16.76 -8.22
N PRO A 759 9.16 -15.74 -7.38
CA PRO A 759 10.49 -15.25 -7.03
C PRO A 759 10.93 -15.65 -5.60
N GLU A 760 10.76 -16.90 -5.17
CA GLU A 760 11.23 -17.35 -3.85
C GLU A 760 12.69 -17.83 -3.86
N GLY A 761 13.43 -17.53 -2.79
CA GLY A 761 14.78 -18.01 -2.52
C GLY A 761 15.03 -18.25 -1.04
N ILE A 762 16.08 -19.01 -0.72
CA ILE A 762 16.59 -19.23 0.64
C ILE A 762 18.02 -18.70 0.69
N ILE A 763 18.31 -17.83 1.65
CA ILE A 763 19.69 -17.44 2.01
C ILE A 763 20.05 -18.11 3.33
N ASN A 764 21.25 -18.69 3.39
CA ASN A 764 21.79 -19.35 4.57
C ASN A 764 23.24 -18.91 4.78
N ASN A 765 23.55 -18.32 5.93
CA ASN A 765 24.88 -17.83 6.26
C ASN A 765 25.64 -18.73 7.24
N SER A 766 25.19 -19.99 7.43
CA SER A 766 25.70 -20.90 8.45
C SER A 766 25.98 -22.30 7.86
N ASN A 767 26.71 -22.33 6.73
CA ASN A 767 27.10 -23.57 6.04
C ASN A 767 25.90 -24.49 5.70
N GLY A 768 24.70 -23.91 5.55
CA GLY A 768 23.48 -24.63 5.19
C GLY A 768 22.73 -25.30 6.34
N ALA A 769 23.01 -24.91 7.60
CA ALA A 769 22.25 -25.35 8.77
C ALA A 769 20.76 -25.00 8.66
N LYS A 770 19.87 -25.98 8.90
CA LYS A 770 18.42 -25.83 8.68
C LYS A 770 17.76 -24.73 9.54
N SER A 771 18.28 -24.47 10.74
CA SER A 771 17.77 -23.42 11.64
C SER A 771 18.00 -22.00 11.11
N GLU A 772 19.00 -21.82 10.25
CA GLU A 772 19.44 -20.52 9.73
C GLU A 772 18.96 -20.27 8.29
N ASN A 773 17.99 -21.08 7.82
CA ASN A 773 17.38 -20.89 6.51
C ASN A 773 16.42 -19.68 6.55
N GLN A 774 16.81 -18.58 5.93
CA GLN A 774 15.94 -17.43 5.77
C GLN A 774 15.30 -17.45 4.37
N ARG A 775 13.98 -17.63 4.32
CA ARG A 775 13.20 -17.57 3.07
C ARG A 775 12.91 -16.13 2.71
N PHE A 776 13.06 -15.78 1.44
CA PHE A 776 12.82 -14.44 0.93
C PHE A 776 12.22 -14.44 -0.47
N LEU A 777 11.52 -13.35 -0.78
CA LEU A 777 10.92 -13.03 -2.06
C LEU A 777 11.80 -11.98 -2.77
N ILE A 778 12.17 -12.28 -4.00
CA ILE A 778 13.08 -11.51 -4.83
C ILE A 778 12.26 -10.51 -5.67
N PRO A 779 12.59 -9.21 -5.69
CA PRO A 779 11.95 -8.29 -6.61
C PRO A 779 12.25 -8.60 -8.05
N PHE A 780 11.31 -8.26 -8.93
CA PHE A 780 11.55 -8.33 -10.35
C PHE A 780 12.43 -7.15 -10.80
N ALA A 781 13.58 -7.46 -11.36
CA ALA A 781 14.50 -6.51 -11.98
C ALA A 781 14.04 -6.23 -13.41
N ASP A 782 13.10 -5.29 -13.57
CA ASP A 782 12.64 -4.87 -14.90
C ASP A 782 13.80 -4.27 -15.69
N SER A 783 14.06 -4.84 -16.87
CA SER A 783 15.05 -4.39 -17.85
C SER A 783 15.04 -2.88 -18.11
N ARG A 784 13.87 -2.23 -18.12
CA ARG A 784 13.76 -0.77 -18.33
C ARG A 784 14.29 0.00 -17.12
N LEU A 785 13.83 -0.36 -15.92
CA LEU A 785 14.29 0.25 -14.67
C LEU A 785 15.80 0.03 -14.46
N CYS A 786 16.32 -1.14 -14.80
CA CYS A 786 17.74 -1.45 -14.73
C CYS A 786 18.57 -0.53 -15.65
N LYS A 787 18.15 -0.31 -16.90
CA LYS A 787 18.82 0.60 -17.85
C LYS A 787 18.78 2.06 -17.39
N ASP A 788 17.63 2.51 -16.89
CA ASP A 788 17.48 3.85 -16.33
C ASP A 788 18.40 4.03 -15.12
N HIS A 789 18.52 3.00 -14.28
CA HIS A 789 19.41 3.01 -13.12
C HIS A 789 20.89 3.08 -13.51
N ILE A 790 21.34 2.30 -14.50
CA ILE A 790 22.73 2.37 -14.99
C ILE A 790 23.02 3.78 -15.49
N THR A 791 22.13 4.35 -16.29
CA THR A 791 22.29 5.71 -16.84
C THR A 791 22.44 6.75 -15.73
N LYS A 792 21.64 6.65 -14.65
CA LYS A 792 21.74 7.54 -13.48
C LYS A 792 23.07 7.36 -12.73
N ILE A 793 23.50 6.12 -12.48
CA ILE A 793 24.76 5.84 -11.79
C ILE A 793 25.95 6.38 -12.62
N THR A 794 25.95 6.18 -13.93
CA THR A 794 27.00 6.68 -14.81
C THR A 794 27.05 8.22 -14.79
N GLN A 795 25.90 8.90 -14.90
CA GLN A 795 25.85 10.36 -14.77
C GLN A 795 26.36 10.86 -13.42
N PHE A 796 26.02 10.15 -12.34
CA PHE A 796 26.47 10.49 -10.99
C PHE A 796 27.98 10.25 -10.80
N ALA A 797 28.53 9.22 -11.45
CA ALA A 797 29.97 8.94 -11.50
C ALA A 797 30.73 10.04 -12.24
N ASP A 798 30.23 10.46 -13.41
CA ASP A 798 30.83 11.53 -14.20
C ASP A 798 30.84 12.85 -13.43
N GLN A 799 29.75 13.19 -12.73
CA GLN A 799 29.66 14.40 -11.89
C GLN A 799 30.68 14.41 -10.74
N ARG A 800 31.00 13.24 -10.17
CA ARG A 800 32.00 13.10 -9.11
C ARG A 800 33.42 12.87 -9.63
N GLY A 801 33.63 12.87 -10.95
CA GLY A 801 34.94 12.72 -11.58
C GLY A 801 35.47 11.28 -11.61
N TYR A 802 34.62 10.27 -11.46
CA TYR A 802 35.03 8.88 -11.63
C TYR A 802 35.10 8.51 -13.11
N CYS A 803 36.29 8.23 -13.63
CA CYS A 803 36.44 7.70 -14.99
C CYS A 803 36.07 6.21 -15.03
N SER A 804 35.11 5.85 -15.90
CA SER A 804 34.76 4.45 -16.14
C SER A 804 35.92 3.73 -16.85
N SER A 805 36.59 2.83 -16.14
CA SER A 805 37.68 1.99 -16.65
C SER A 805 37.22 0.55 -16.92
N THR A 806 35.94 0.37 -17.25
CA THR A 806 35.32 -0.95 -17.41
C THR A 806 35.86 -1.62 -18.65
N ARG A 807 36.44 -2.81 -18.48
CA ARG A 807 36.85 -3.66 -19.61
C ARG A 807 35.68 -4.52 -20.04
N ILE A 808 35.41 -4.54 -21.34
CA ILE A 808 34.38 -5.37 -21.95
C ILE A 808 35.08 -6.46 -22.74
N PHE A 809 34.83 -7.71 -22.37
CA PHE A 809 35.30 -8.86 -23.12
C PHE A 809 34.10 -9.59 -23.69
N ASN A 810 34.07 -9.79 -25.00
CA ASN A 810 33.08 -10.64 -25.63
C ASN A 810 33.78 -11.83 -26.27
N GLY A 811 33.51 -13.03 -25.77
CA GLY A 811 34.14 -14.26 -26.25
C GLY A 811 33.67 -14.72 -27.63
N SER A 812 32.48 -14.33 -28.11
CA SER A 812 32.03 -14.68 -29.46
C SER A 812 32.55 -13.76 -30.57
N ARG A 813 32.99 -12.55 -30.23
CA ARG A 813 33.46 -11.57 -31.23
C ARG A 813 34.96 -11.34 -31.13
N LEU A 814 35.68 -11.64 -32.22
CA LEU A 814 37.09 -11.31 -32.37
C LEU A 814 37.34 -9.79 -32.44
N PRO A 815 38.52 -9.30 -32.04
CA PRO A 815 38.83 -7.88 -32.09
C PRO A 815 38.84 -7.37 -33.53
N GLU A 816 38.29 -6.18 -33.73
CA GLU A 816 38.32 -5.53 -35.04
C GLU A 816 39.70 -4.96 -35.34
N MET A 817 40.06 -4.96 -36.62
CA MET A 817 41.33 -4.43 -37.07
C MET A 817 41.45 -2.90 -36.78
N PRO A 818 42.56 -2.44 -36.14
CA PRO A 818 42.79 -1.02 -35.90
C PRO A 818 42.93 -0.19 -37.19
N THR A 819 42.83 1.13 -37.08
CA THR A 819 43.01 2.03 -38.23
C THR A 819 44.46 2.06 -38.73
N ALA A 820 44.67 2.37 -40.02
CA ALA A 820 46.02 2.47 -40.61
C ALA A 820 46.94 3.47 -39.88
N ALA A 821 46.38 4.54 -39.30
CA ALA A 821 47.13 5.52 -38.51
C ALA A 821 47.70 4.91 -37.21
N TRP A 822 46.96 3.99 -36.60
CA TRP A 822 47.40 3.27 -35.41
C TRP A 822 48.65 2.42 -35.71
N PHE A 823 48.65 1.67 -36.82
CA PHE A 823 49.82 0.87 -37.24
C PHE A 823 51.05 1.76 -37.51
N LYS A 824 50.88 2.94 -38.12
CA LYS A 824 51.98 3.91 -38.32
C LYS A 824 52.55 4.43 -37.00
N SER A 825 51.69 4.68 -36.01
CA SER A 825 52.10 5.16 -34.68
C SER A 825 52.92 4.14 -33.87
N LYS A 826 52.82 2.85 -34.22
CA LYS A 826 53.52 1.73 -33.59
C LYS A 826 54.69 1.21 -34.42
N SER A 827 55.18 2.01 -35.37
CA SER A 827 56.34 1.64 -36.19
C SER A 827 57.62 1.55 -35.35
N HIS A 828 58.35 0.45 -35.52
CA HIS A 828 59.65 0.19 -34.89
C HIS A 828 60.71 -0.04 -35.98
N GLU A 829 62.01 0.06 -35.62
CA GLU A 829 63.12 -0.22 -36.55
C GLU A 829 63.20 -1.69 -36.98
N ALA A 830 62.71 -2.61 -36.13
CA ALA A 830 62.58 -4.03 -36.45
C ALA A 830 61.19 -4.33 -37.02
N VAL A 831 61.12 -5.28 -37.95
CA VAL A 831 59.85 -5.67 -38.57
C VAL A 831 58.97 -6.39 -37.55
N GLN A 832 57.88 -5.75 -37.11
CA GLN A 832 56.90 -6.29 -36.15
C GLN A 832 55.54 -6.51 -36.81
N LEU A 833 55.01 -7.71 -36.74
CA LEU A 833 53.67 -8.04 -37.20
C LEU A 833 52.69 -7.91 -36.03
N HIS A 834 51.71 -7.02 -36.15
CA HIS A 834 50.64 -6.90 -35.15
C HIS A 834 49.44 -7.72 -35.63
N LEU A 835 49.21 -8.87 -34.98
CA LEU A 835 48.28 -9.88 -35.48
C LEU A 835 46.97 -9.95 -34.67
N GLY A 836 46.91 -9.31 -33.50
CA GLY A 836 45.74 -9.34 -32.64
C GLY A 836 46.06 -8.99 -31.20
N GLU A 837 45.30 -9.58 -30.29
CA GLU A 837 45.44 -9.40 -28.85
C GLU A 837 45.74 -10.75 -28.17
N ARG A 838 46.59 -10.75 -27.14
CA ARG A 838 46.80 -11.94 -26.32
C ARG A 838 45.55 -12.20 -25.50
N LEU A 839 45.16 -13.47 -25.37
CA LEU A 839 44.10 -13.88 -24.46
C LEU A 839 44.62 -13.73 -23.02
N SER A 840 44.46 -12.52 -22.49
CA SER A 840 44.94 -12.05 -21.20
C SER A 840 43.93 -11.06 -20.62
N PHE A 841 43.97 -10.84 -19.31
CA PHE A 841 43.09 -9.87 -18.67
C PHE A 841 43.31 -8.44 -19.20
N GLU A 842 44.54 -8.08 -19.60
CA GLU A 842 44.89 -6.76 -20.14
C GLU A 842 44.64 -6.59 -21.63
N ALA A 843 44.26 -7.67 -22.34
CA ALA A 843 44.19 -7.67 -23.80
C ALA A 843 45.46 -7.09 -24.42
N GLU A 844 46.63 -7.53 -23.91
CA GLU A 844 47.92 -7.06 -24.39
C GLU A 844 48.05 -7.26 -25.90
N LEU A 845 48.66 -6.29 -26.58
CA LEU A 845 48.90 -6.40 -28.00
C LEU A 845 49.76 -7.62 -28.33
N PHE A 846 49.28 -8.46 -29.24
CA PHE A 846 50.06 -9.58 -29.75
C PHE A 846 50.85 -9.13 -30.99
N SER A 847 52.15 -8.88 -30.76
CA SER A 847 53.12 -8.57 -31.81
C SER A 847 54.18 -9.67 -31.97
N LEU A 848 54.52 -9.98 -33.22
CA LEU A 848 55.60 -10.89 -33.59
C LEU A 848 56.73 -10.11 -34.24
N THR A 849 57.94 -10.19 -33.70
CA THR A 849 59.11 -9.55 -34.30
C THR A 849 59.81 -10.55 -35.22
N LEU A 850 59.99 -10.22 -36.49
CA LEU A 850 60.82 -10.98 -37.42
C LEU A 850 62.28 -10.63 -37.14
N VAL A 851 63.08 -11.63 -36.76
CA VAL A 851 64.49 -11.44 -36.38
C VAL A 851 65.37 -12.09 -37.43
N ASN A 852 66.50 -11.46 -37.78
CA ASN A 852 67.46 -12.03 -38.74
C ASN A 852 68.21 -13.23 -38.12
N ARG A 853 67.52 -14.36 -38.03
CA ARG A 853 67.98 -15.65 -37.48
C ARG A 853 67.50 -16.78 -38.38
N PRO A 854 68.27 -17.88 -38.51
CA PRO A 854 67.84 -19.02 -39.31
C PRO A 854 66.48 -19.50 -38.81
N SER A 855 65.61 -19.93 -39.73
CA SER A 855 64.27 -20.47 -39.42
C SER A 855 63.27 -19.51 -38.75
N SER A 856 63.54 -18.19 -38.73
CA SER A 856 62.61 -17.15 -38.25
C SER A 856 61.44 -16.89 -39.24
N ASN A 857 60.87 -17.96 -39.82
CA ASN A 857 59.73 -17.91 -40.73
C ASN A 857 58.42 -18.18 -39.99
N LEU A 858 57.32 -17.65 -40.54
CA LEU A 858 55.99 -17.75 -39.94
C LEU A 858 55.09 -18.71 -40.74
N LEU A 859 54.51 -19.68 -40.05
CA LEU A 859 53.51 -20.60 -40.62
C LEU A 859 52.15 -20.35 -39.97
N ILE A 860 51.14 -20.16 -40.79
CA ILE A 860 49.77 -19.89 -40.37
C ILE A 860 48.88 -21.00 -40.93
N SER A 861 48.04 -21.62 -40.11
CA SER A 861 47.13 -22.67 -40.57
C SER A 861 45.77 -22.67 -39.87
N GLY A 862 44.72 -22.92 -40.64
CA GLY A 862 43.35 -23.02 -40.14
C GLY A 862 42.31 -23.03 -41.25
N TYR A 863 41.07 -23.48 -40.94
CA TYR A 863 39.99 -23.57 -41.94
C TYR A 863 39.04 -22.35 -42.00
N SER A 864 39.21 -21.33 -41.16
CA SER A 864 38.34 -20.15 -41.16
C SER A 864 38.84 -19.04 -42.11
N ASP A 865 38.07 -18.76 -43.16
CA ASP A 865 38.41 -17.72 -44.14
C ASP A 865 38.39 -16.31 -43.53
N ALA A 866 37.52 -16.03 -42.56
CA ALA A 866 37.42 -14.73 -41.92
C ALA A 866 38.69 -14.40 -41.10
N ILE A 867 39.19 -15.37 -40.33
CA ILE A 867 40.44 -15.22 -39.55
C ILE A 867 41.63 -15.15 -40.51
N HIS A 868 41.64 -15.99 -41.55
CA HIS A 868 42.68 -15.99 -42.56
C HIS A 868 42.84 -14.61 -43.22
N ASP A 869 41.73 -14.06 -43.73
CA ASP A 869 41.70 -12.75 -44.40
C ASP A 869 42.05 -11.61 -43.43
N GLY A 870 41.55 -11.66 -42.19
CA GLY A 870 41.90 -10.71 -41.13
C GLY A 870 43.39 -10.71 -40.78
N LEU A 871 43.99 -11.89 -40.64
CA LEU A 871 45.43 -12.04 -40.39
C LEU A 871 46.25 -11.52 -41.58
N LEU A 872 45.89 -11.90 -42.81
CA LEU A 872 46.58 -11.43 -44.02
C LEU A 872 46.52 -9.90 -44.13
N ALA A 873 45.35 -9.29 -43.91
CA ALA A 873 45.18 -7.84 -43.89
C ALA A 873 46.04 -7.17 -42.81
N SER A 874 46.05 -7.72 -41.58
CA SER A 874 46.85 -7.20 -40.47
C SER A 874 48.36 -7.26 -40.72
N ILE A 875 48.82 -8.33 -41.40
CA ILE A 875 50.23 -8.49 -41.82
C ILE A 875 50.57 -7.43 -42.86
N LEU A 876 49.80 -7.33 -43.95
CA LEU A 876 50.07 -6.36 -45.01
C LEU A 876 50.06 -4.92 -44.49
N GLN A 877 49.14 -4.59 -43.58
CA GLN A 877 49.07 -3.26 -42.98
C GLN A 877 50.23 -2.98 -42.03
N SER A 878 50.66 -3.96 -41.22
CA SER A 878 51.85 -3.86 -40.38
C SER A 878 53.11 -3.64 -41.22
N LEU A 879 53.26 -4.40 -42.31
CA LEU A 879 54.39 -4.31 -43.24
C LEU A 879 54.39 -3.00 -44.01
N GLY A 880 53.23 -2.49 -44.41
CA GLY A 880 53.09 -1.20 -45.08
C GLY A 880 53.42 0.00 -44.18
N ALA A 881 53.31 -0.15 -42.86
CA ALA A 881 53.54 0.93 -41.89
C ALA A 881 55.00 1.07 -41.42
N GLN A 882 55.83 0.02 -41.57
CA GLN A 882 57.19 -0.04 -41.00
C GLN A 882 58.27 0.23 -42.03
N ASN A 883 59.29 1.01 -41.71
CA ASN A 883 60.41 1.32 -42.62
C ASN A 883 61.48 0.20 -42.61
N GLY A 884 61.88 -0.31 -43.77
CA GLY A 884 62.98 -1.29 -43.88
C GLY A 884 62.73 -2.56 -44.69
N ILE A 885 61.62 -2.65 -45.43
CA ILE A 885 61.35 -3.73 -46.40
C ILE A 885 61.24 -3.09 -47.79
N ASP A 886 61.96 -3.67 -48.75
CA ASP A 886 62.08 -3.12 -50.10
C ASP A 886 60.95 -3.62 -51.02
N GLU A 887 60.55 -4.88 -50.85
CA GLU A 887 59.57 -5.54 -51.73
C GLU A 887 58.73 -6.59 -50.97
N ILE A 888 57.43 -6.65 -51.28
CA ILE A 888 56.51 -7.70 -50.81
C ILE A 888 56.05 -8.52 -52.01
N ILE A 889 56.30 -9.83 -51.96
CA ILE A 889 55.91 -10.78 -53.01
C ILE A 889 54.74 -11.61 -52.48
N TYR A 890 53.61 -11.58 -53.17
CA TYR A 890 52.40 -12.30 -52.79
C TYR A 890 52.04 -13.37 -53.83
N LEU A 891 52.00 -14.63 -53.41
CA LEU A 891 51.55 -15.76 -54.19
C LEU A 891 50.15 -16.20 -53.74
N ASN A 892 49.17 -16.16 -54.64
CA ASN A 892 47.86 -16.75 -54.40
C ASN A 892 47.79 -18.20 -54.90
N GLY A 893 48.21 -19.15 -54.08
CA GLY A 893 48.10 -20.59 -54.34
C GLY A 893 46.72 -21.19 -54.02
N ARG A 894 45.87 -20.48 -53.28
CA ARG A 894 44.48 -20.90 -52.97
C ARG A 894 43.52 -20.68 -54.15
N SER A 895 43.86 -19.76 -55.06
CA SER A 895 42.96 -19.28 -56.13
C SER A 895 41.65 -18.67 -55.60
N ILE A 896 41.63 -18.23 -54.34
CA ILE A 896 40.54 -17.50 -53.69
C ILE A 896 41.01 -16.06 -53.51
N VAL A 897 40.17 -15.07 -53.84
CA VAL A 897 40.53 -13.66 -53.66
C VAL A 897 40.24 -13.24 -52.22
N PRO A 898 41.23 -12.80 -51.43
CA PRO A 898 40.99 -12.35 -50.06
C PRO A 898 40.31 -10.97 -50.09
N VAL A 899 39.01 -10.94 -49.76
CA VAL A 899 38.15 -9.75 -49.94
C VAL A 899 38.65 -8.58 -49.10
N GLY A 900 38.94 -8.79 -47.82
CA GLY A 900 39.42 -7.77 -46.89
C GLY A 900 40.88 -7.37 -47.12
N ALA A 901 41.75 -8.31 -47.47
CA ALA A 901 43.16 -8.03 -47.75
C ALA A 901 43.39 -7.41 -49.14
N SER A 902 42.48 -7.61 -50.10
CA SER A 902 42.59 -7.08 -51.48
C SER A 902 42.89 -5.59 -51.54
N LYS A 903 42.23 -4.79 -50.69
CA LYS A 903 42.43 -3.33 -50.58
C LYS A 903 43.88 -2.94 -50.28
N TYR A 904 44.58 -3.76 -49.49
CA TYR A 904 45.98 -3.53 -49.15
C TYR A 904 46.92 -4.04 -50.24
N LEU A 905 46.52 -5.10 -50.93
CA LEU A 905 47.24 -5.64 -52.08
C LEU A 905 47.15 -4.71 -53.31
N ASP A 906 46.03 -4.00 -53.52
CA ASP A 906 45.74 -3.17 -54.72
C ASP A 906 46.24 -1.71 -54.65
N GLY A 907 46.95 -1.30 -53.59
CA GLY A 907 47.70 -0.03 -53.58
C GLY A 907 47.30 1.04 -52.57
N ALA A 908 46.95 0.65 -51.34
CA ALA A 908 46.81 1.61 -50.22
C ALA A 908 48.13 1.94 -49.48
N GLY A 909 49.25 1.29 -49.84
CA GLY A 909 50.56 1.44 -49.22
C GLY A 909 51.62 1.99 -50.18
N SER A 910 52.58 2.75 -49.68
CA SER A 910 53.67 3.41 -50.42
C SER A 910 54.75 2.45 -50.99
N ARG A 911 54.46 1.15 -51.19
CA ARG A 911 55.45 0.11 -51.52
C ARG A 911 55.05 -0.77 -52.71
N PRO A 912 56.02 -1.25 -53.50
CA PRO A 912 55.76 -2.19 -54.58
C PRO A 912 55.36 -3.56 -54.02
N ILE A 913 54.15 -4.03 -54.39
CA ILE A 913 53.66 -5.38 -54.10
C ILE A 913 53.57 -6.12 -55.44
N SER A 914 54.33 -7.21 -55.61
CA SER A 914 54.26 -8.08 -56.78
C SER A 914 53.29 -9.23 -56.52
N LYS A 915 52.25 -9.34 -57.36
CA LYS A 915 51.20 -10.37 -57.24
C LYS A 915 51.40 -11.46 -58.28
N HIS A 916 51.38 -12.70 -57.83
CA HIS A 916 51.52 -13.86 -58.70
C HIS A 916 50.42 -14.88 -58.41
N GLU A 917 49.81 -15.42 -59.46
CA GLU A 917 48.75 -16.45 -59.38
C GLU A 917 49.29 -17.87 -59.59
N SER A 918 50.54 -18.01 -60.04
CA SER A 918 51.18 -19.30 -60.28
C SER A 918 52.63 -19.31 -59.85
N VAL A 919 53.11 -20.45 -59.37
CA VAL A 919 54.49 -20.64 -58.88
C VAL A 919 55.55 -20.47 -59.99
N PRO A 920 55.34 -20.88 -61.25
CA PRO A 920 56.30 -20.62 -62.33
C PRO A 920 56.50 -19.13 -62.61
N ALA A 921 55.47 -18.30 -62.35
CA ALA A 921 55.56 -16.85 -62.50
C ALA A 921 56.36 -16.18 -61.37
N LEU A 922 56.67 -16.89 -60.28
CA LEU A 922 57.32 -16.34 -59.09
C LEU A 922 58.86 -16.33 -59.15
N ASN A 923 59.45 -16.91 -60.21
CA ASN A 923 60.89 -17.06 -60.46
C ASN A 923 61.77 -17.23 -59.21
N LEU A 924 61.42 -18.19 -58.34
CA LEU A 924 62.10 -18.45 -57.06
C LEU A 924 63.62 -18.70 -57.19
N ALA A 925 64.06 -19.15 -58.37
CA ALA A 925 65.47 -19.34 -58.69
C ALA A 925 66.27 -18.03 -58.73
N GLU A 926 65.64 -16.91 -59.11
CA GLU A 926 66.25 -15.57 -59.05
C GLU A 926 66.25 -15.02 -57.63
N ILE A 927 65.12 -15.14 -56.91
CA ILE A 927 64.99 -14.68 -55.51
C ILE A 927 66.03 -15.37 -54.62
N SER A 928 66.26 -16.68 -54.80
CA SER A 928 67.26 -17.44 -54.04
C SER A 928 68.72 -17.09 -54.38
N LYS A 929 68.98 -16.43 -55.53
CA LYS A 929 70.31 -15.92 -55.92
C LYS A 929 70.53 -14.49 -55.42
N GLU A 930 69.48 -13.68 -55.30
CA GLU A 930 69.52 -12.26 -54.92
C GLU A 930 69.28 -11.98 -53.42
N LEU A 931 69.36 -13.00 -52.55
CA LEU A 931 69.03 -12.87 -51.12
C LEU A 931 69.76 -11.74 -50.37
N GLN A 932 70.93 -11.30 -50.86
CA GLN A 932 71.74 -10.24 -50.23
C GLN A 932 71.41 -8.81 -50.68
N GLN A 933 70.61 -8.64 -51.75
CA GLN A 933 70.45 -7.34 -52.42
C GLN A 933 69.29 -6.51 -51.90
N SER A 934 68.22 -7.15 -51.39
CA SER A 934 67.02 -6.46 -50.91
C SER A 934 66.34 -7.24 -49.78
N LYS A 935 65.73 -6.51 -48.85
CA LYS A 935 64.90 -7.09 -47.79
C LYS A 935 63.51 -7.37 -48.34
N ARG A 936 63.21 -8.65 -48.55
CA ARG A 936 61.95 -9.10 -49.18
C ARG A 936 61.07 -9.86 -48.18
N ILE A 937 59.76 -9.76 -48.34
CA ILE A 937 58.83 -10.65 -47.65
C ILE A 937 58.06 -11.46 -48.69
N VAL A 938 58.15 -12.77 -48.60
CA VAL A 938 57.47 -13.71 -49.49
C VAL A 938 56.26 -14.28 -48.74
N ILE A 939 55.06 -13.89 -49.16
CA ILE A 939 53.80 -14.40 -48.64
C ILE A 939 53.29 -15.48 -49.60
N ILE A 940 53.22 -16.71 -49.11
CA ILE A 940 52.68 -17.86 -49.84
C ILE A 940 51.31 -18.18 -49.27
N ASP A 941 50.25 -17.79 -49.98
CA ASP A 941 48.89 -18.10 -49.59
C ASP A 941 48.44 -19.44 -50.20
N GLY A 942 48.37 -20.51 -49.41
CA GLY A 942 48.01 -21.86 -49.89
C GLY A 942 49.21 -22.74 -50.25
N LEU A 943 50.16 -22.90 -49.33
CA LEU A 943 51.34 -23.76 -49.50
C LEU A 943 50.97 -25.23 -49.79
N ASP A 944 49.85 -25.72 -49.26
CA ASP A 944 49.35 -27.08 -49.49
C ASP A 944 48.69 -27.27 -50.87
N SER A 945 48.18 -26.19 -51.47
CA SER A 945 47.52 -26.20 -52.78
C SER A 945 48.51 -26.17 -53.94
N ALA A 946 49.68 -25.54 -53.76
CA ALA A 946 50.76 -25.48 -54.73
C ALA A 946 51.52 -26.82 -54.84
N LYS A 947 51.09 -27.66 -55.80
CA LYS A 947 51.68 -29.00 -56.07
C LYS A 947 53.18 -28.97 -56.35
N GLU A 948 53.71 -27.85 -56.83
CA GLU A 948 55.11 -27.66 -57.18
C GLU A 948 56.05 -27.60 -55.96
N PHE A 949 55.49 -27.40 -54.76
CA PHE A 949 56.24 -27.45 -53.49
C PHE A 949 56.15 -28.79 -52.77
N HIS A 950 55.36 -29.75 -53.29
CA HIS A 950 55.21 -31.07 -52.69
C HIS A 950 56.45 -31.92 -52.97
N SER A 951 56.86 -32.71 -51.98
CA SER A 951 57.92 -33.70 -52.17
C SER A 951 57.49 -34.71 -53.25
N GLY A 952 58.15 -34.67 -54.41
CA GLY A 952 57.97 -35.68 -55.46
C GLY A 952 58.52 -37.05 -55.05
N PRO A 953 58.14 -38.14 -55.72
CA PRO A 953 58.81 -39.43 -55.56
C PRO A 953 60.30 -39.22 -55.86
N ALA A 954 61.17 -39.69 -54.95
CA ALA A 954 62.62 -39.53 -55.04
C ALA A 954 63.15 -40.12 -56.35
N ASN A 955 63.23 -39.30 -57.40
CA ASN A 955 63.98 -39.63 -58.59
C ASN A 955 65.46 -39.43 -58.23
N PHE A 956 66.14 -40.54 -57.93
CA PHE A 956 67.60 -40.64 -57.88
C PHE A 956 68.18 -40.30 -59.28
N ARG A 957 68.18 -39.01 -59.64
CA ARG A 957 68.97 -38.46 -60.74
C ARG A 957 69.90 -37.39 -60.16
N PRO A 958 71.23 -37.51 -60.31
CA PRO A 958 72.14 -36.44 -59.94
C PRO A 958 71.85 -35.23 -60.81
N VAL A 959 71.54 -34.09 -60.17
CA VAL A 959 71.27 -32.80 -60.83
C VAL A 959 72.50 -32.38 -61.63
N LYS A 960 72.34 -32.12 -62.94
CA LYS A 960 73.42 -31.54 -63.76
C LYS A 960 73.60 -30.06 -63.40
N LYS A 961 74.84 -29.55 -63.44
CA LYS A 961 75.19 -28.15 -63.05
C LYS A 961 74.42 -27.03 -63.77
N ASP A 962 73.72 -27.33 -64.87
CA ASP A 962 73.00 -26.37 -65.71
C ASP A 962 71.45 -26.51 -65.67
N GLU A 963 70.89 -27.39 -64.83
CA GLU A 963 69.43 -27.46 -64.63
C GLU A 963 68.98 -26.48 -63.53
N LEU A 964 67.90 -25.74 -63.80
CA LEU A 964 67.28 -24.84 -62.82
C LEU A 964 66.84 -25.66 -61.59
N PRO A 965 67.17 -25.23 -60.36
CA PRO A 965 66.77 -25.92 -59.15
C PRO A 965 65.24 -26.03 -59.10
N SER A 966 64.74 -27.13 -58.55
CA SER A 966 63.29 -27.31 -58.40
C SER A 966 62.70 -26.18 -57.54
N PRO A 967 61.43 -25.77 -57.75
CA PRO A 967 60.78 -24.75 -56.92
C PRO A 967 60.82 -25.07 -55.42
N GLN A 968 60.73 -26.35 -55.05
CA GLN A 968 60.84 -26.83 -53.68
C GLN A 968 62.26 -26.64 -53.09
N GLU A 969 63.32 -26.97 -53.83
CA GLU A 969 64.71 -26.75 -53.38
C GLU A 969 65.03 -25.26 -53.27
N SER A 970 64.52 -24.45 -54.20
CA SER A 970 64.68 -22.99 -54.18
C SER A 970 63.99 -22.39 -52.95
N LEU A 971 62.75 -22.82 -52.65
CA LEU A 971 62.02 -22.39 -51.45
C LEU A 971 62.72 -22.85 -50.16
N LYS A 972 63.24 -24.10 -50.13
CA LYS A 972 64.00 -24.60 -48.99
C LYS A 972 65.23 -23.74 -48.70
N LYS A 973 65.97 -23.35 -49.74
CA LYS A 973 67.11 -22.46 -49.61
C LYS A 973 66.73 -21.06 -49.11
N ILE A 974 65.60 -20.51 -49.58
CA ILE A 974 65.08 -19.23 -49.08
C ILE A 974 64.67 -19.34 -47.60
N LEU A 975 64.04 -20.45 -47.19
CA LEU A 975 63.66 -20.66 -45.79
C LEU A 975 64.86 -20.80 -44.84
N GLU A 976 65.96 -21.39 -45.32
CA GLU A 976 67.18 -21.62 -44.55
C GLU A 976 68.08 -20.37 -44.49
N ASP A 977 68.46 -19.82 -45.65
CA ASP A 977 69.43 -18.73 -45.77
C ASP A 977 68.78 -17.34 -45.81
N GLY A 978 67.50 -17.24 -46.20
CA GLY A 978 66.80 -15.97 -46.39
C GLY A 978 66.69 -15.11 -45.14
N PRO A 979 66.22 -15.66 -43.99
CA PRO A 979 66.07 -14.88 -42.76
C PRO A 979 67.36 -14.22 -42.28
N LEU A 980 68.53 -14.85 -42.50
CA LEU A 980 69.83 -14.27 -42.17
C LEU A 980 70.13 -12.99 -42.97
N GLN A 981 69.64 -12.93 -44.21
CA GLN A 981 69.83 -11.80 -45.12
C GLN A 981 68.66 -10.80 -45.10
N GLY A 982 67.65 -11.02 -44.24
CA GLY A 982 66.47 -10.16 -44.12
C GLY A 982 65.36 -10.47 -45.13
N THR A 983 65.38 -11.65 -45.75
CA THR A 983 64.25 -12.17 -46.53
C THR A 983 63.43 -13.15 -45.68
N PHE A 984 62.14 -12.89 -45.46
CA PHE A 984 61.28 -13.73 -44.62
C PHE A 984 60.16 -14.38 -45.41
N VAL A 985 59.82 -15.63 -45.06
CA VAL A 985 58.68 -16.34 -45.64
C VAL A 985 57.53 -16.42 -44.64
N ILE A 986 56.34 -16.03 -45.09
CA ILE A 986 55.08 -16.20 -44.38
C ILE A 986 54.21 -17.14 -45.21
N ALA A 987 53.90 -18.32 -44.69
CA ALA A 987 53.11 -19.31 -45.40
C ALA A 987 51.75 -19.53 -44.73
N PHE A 988 50.67 -19.47 -45.51
CA PHE A 988 49.32 -19.87 -45.10
C PHE A 988 49.01 -21.28 -45.63
N VAL A 989 48.34 -22.08 -44.80
CA VAL A 989 47.98 -23.48 -45.06
C VAL A 989 46.53 -23.71 -44.66
N ASP A 990 45.69 -24.10 -45.62
CA ASP A 990 44.29 -24.43 -45.36
C ASP A 990 44.16 -25.82 -44.73
N ASN A 991 44.78 -26.83 -45.36
CA ASN A 991 44.69 -28.21 -44.91
C ASN A 991 46.02 -28.70 -44.32
N TRP A 992 46.11 -28.63 -42.99
CA TRP A 992 47.28 -29.09 -42.25
C TRP A 992 47.67 -30.53 -42.54
N LYS A 993 46.69 -31.46 -42.65
CA LYS A 993 46.99 -32.88 -42.92
C LYS A 993 47.73 -33.06 -44.24
N ARG A 994 47.28 -32.36 -45.27
CA ARG A 994 47.90 -32.37 -46.61
C ARG A 994 49.30 -31.76 -46.58
N CYS A 995 49.48 -30.64 -45.89
CA CYS A 995 50.78 -30.00 -45.75
C CYS A 995 51.78 -30.88 -44.96
N ASN A 996 51.33 -31.48 -43.86
CA ASN A 996 52.15 -32.34 -43.01
C ASN A 996 52.64 -33.61 -43.72
N SER A 997 51.85 -34.16 -44.65
CA SER A 997 52.27 -35.28 -45.50
C SER A 997 53.16 -34.86 -46.66
N SER A 998 52.80 -33.78 -47.38
CA SER A 998 53.40 -33.44 -48.68
C SER A 998 54.58 -32.49 -48.60
N CYS A 999 54.71 -31.70 -47.52
CA CYS A 999 55.71 -30.65 -47.37
C CYS A 999 56.58 -30.83 -46.11
N LYS A 1000 56.75 -32.08 -45.64
CA LYS A 1000 57.41 -32.42 -44.38
C LYS A 1000 58.83 -31.82 -44.25
N ASP A 1001 59.56 -31.77 -45.36
CA ASP A 1001 60.94 -31.26 -45.41
C ASP A 1001 61.06 -29.74 -45.22
N LEU A 1002 59.97 -28.99 -45.44
CA LEU A 1002 59.93 -27.52 -45.31
C LEU A 1002 59.47 -27.08 -43.91
N LEU A 1003 58.64 -27.88 -43.24
CA LEU A 1003 58.02 -27.54 -41.95
C LEU A 1003 59.03 -27.33 -40.82
N GLY A 1004 60.24 -27.88 -40.92
CA GLY A 1004 61.32 -27.70 -39.96
C GLY A 1004 61.83 -26.26 -39.85
N PHE A 1005 61.68 -25.46 -40.91
CA PHE A 1005 62.19 -24.08 -40.99
C PHE A 1005 61.16 -23.03 -40.55
N PHE A 1006 59.97 -23.46 -40.10
CA PHE A 1006 58.93 -22.60 -39.55
C PHE A 1006 58.86 -22.79 -38.03
N GLU A 1007 59.63 -21.96 -37.32
CA GLU A 1007 59.68 -21.98 -35.85
C GLU A 1007 58.51 -21.25 -35.20
N MET A 1008 58.01 -20.20 -35.84
CA MET A 1008 56.82 -19.48 -35.42
C MET A 1008 55.59 -20.06 -36.11
N ARG A 1009 54.63 -20.52 -35.31
CA ARG A 1009 53.42 -21.16 -35.83
C ARG A 1009 52.17 -20.55 -35.22
N VAL A 1010 51.19 -20.19 -36.06
CA VAL A 1010 49.87 -19.70 -35.65
C VAL A 1010 48.82 -20.66 -36.18
N GLY A 1011 48.11 -21.33 -35.28
CA GLY A 1011 47.01 -22.24 -35.62
C GLY A 1011 45.69 -21.64 -35.18
N PHE A 1012 44.64 -21.76 -35.98
CA PHE A 1012 43.27 -21.37 -35.61
C PHE A 1012 42.30 -22.36 -36.23
N CYS A 1013 41.13 -22.59 -35.62
CA CYS A 1013 40.12 -23.51 -36.16
C CYS A 1013 40.75 -24.84 -36.62
N MET A 1014 41.22 -25.66 -35.67
CA MET A 1014 41.83 -26.95 -35.98
C MET A 1014 41.29 -28.03 -35.03
N ASN A 1015 41.15 -29.26 -35.56
CA ASN A 1015 40.79 -30.41 -34.75
C ASN A 1015 41.89 -30.72 -33.71
N GLU A 1016 41.52 -31.35 -32.59
CA GLU A 1016 42.46 -31.64 -31.48
C GLU A 1016 43.75 -32.37 -31.93
N ASP A 1017 43.62 -33.38 -32.80
CA ASP A 1017 44.75 -34.19 -33.27
C ASP A 1017 45.66 -33.39 -34.23
N ASP A 1018 45.05 -32.56 -35.08
CA ASP A 1018 45.77 -31.71 -36.03
C ASP A 1018 46.53 -30.61 -35.30
N ALA A 1019 45.88 -29.99 -34.30
CA ALA A 1019 46.47 -28.98 -33.42
C ALA A 1019 47.69 -29.53 -32.64
N GLY A 1020 47.58 -30.75 -32.09
CA GLY A 1020 48.68 -31.40 -31.39
C GLY A 1020 49.90 -31.65 -32.30
N SER A 1021 49.65 -32.12 -33.52
CA SER A 1021 50.69 -32.31 -34.54
C SER A 1021 51.32 -30.99 -34.99
N PHE A 1022 50.50 -29.93 -35.11
CA PHE A 1022 50.93 -28.60 -35.55
C PHE A 1022 51.89 -27.91 -34.58
N VAL A 1023 51.66 -28.04 -33.27
CA VAL A 1023 52.51 -27.40 -32.24
C VAL A 1023 53.79 -28.21 -31.95
N SER A 1024 53.75 -29.55 -32.08
CA SER A 1024 54.86 -30.52 -32.00
C SER A 1024 55.84 -30.38 -30.80
N GLY A 1025 55.69 -31.27 -29.81
CA GLY A 1025 56.70 -31.61 -28.78
C GLY A 1025 56.24 -31.41 -27.33
N ALA A 1026 55.76 -32.47 -26.68
CA ALA A 1026 55.45 -32.59 -25.24
C ALA A 1026 54.15 -31.96 -24.68
N ILE A 1027 53.41 -31.16 -25.45
CA ILE A 1027 52.12 -30.60 -25.00
C ILE A 1027 50.99 -31.53 -25.50
N GLY A 1028 50.19 -32.06 -24.59
CA GLY A 1028 49.10 -33.01 -24.90
C GLY A 1028 47.99 -32.42 -25.78
N LYS A 1029 46.91 -33.18 -25.98
CA LYS A 1029 45.74 -32.78 -26.80
C LYS A 1029 45.29 -31.34 -26.53
N LEU A 1030 45.39 -30.47 -27.54
CA LEU A 1030 45.00 -29.05 -27.48
C LEU A 1030 43.48 -28.93 -27.72
N LYS A 1031 42.71 -29.20 -26.66
CA LYS A 1031 41.25 -29.06 -26.70
C LYS A 1031 40.83 -27.60 -26.85
N GLY A 1032 39.86 -27.36 -27.74
CA GLY A 1032 39.21 -26.07 -27.90
C GLY A 1032 39.83 -25.13 -28.94
N LEU A 1033 40.78 -25.58 -29.78
CA LEU A 1033 41.18 -24.81 -30.97
C LEU A 1033 40.16 -24.89 -32.12
N GLU A 1034 39.11 -25.70 -31.95
CA GLU A 1034 38.02 -25.88 -32.93
C GLU A 1034 37.10 -24.66 -33.02
N THR A 1035 37.09 -23.80 -31.99
CA THR A 1035 36.27 -22.59 -31.96
C THR A 1035 36.87 -21.50 -32.85
N ASP A 1036 35.99 -20.72 -33.48
CA ASP A 1036 36.31 -19.64 -34.43
C ASP A 1036 36.62 -18.29 -33.77
N ASN A 1037 36.75 -18.28 -32.45
CA ASN A 1037 36.92 -17.08 -31.65
C ASN A 1037 38.35 -16.87 -31.12
N ARG A 1038 39.30 -17.72 -31.53
CA ARG A 1038 40.69 -17.69 -31.05
C ARG A 1038 41.68 -18.42 -31.96
N ALA A 1039 42.95 -18.15 -31.70
CA ALA A 1039 44.11 -18.78 -32.30
C ALA A 1039 45.13 -19.18 -31.22
N VAL A 1040 46.03 -20.09 -31.57
CA VAL A 1040 47.17 -20.50 -30.76
C VAL A 1040 48.43 -20.08 -31.48
N PHE A 1041 49.29 -19.35 -30.78
CA PHE A 1041 50.66 -19.10 -31.19
C PHE A 1041 51.60 -20.07 -30.47
N ALA A 1042 52.46 -20.73 -31.24
CA ALA A 1042 53.52 -21.59 -30.74
C ALA A 1042 54.87 -21.06 -31.23
N ASP A 1043 55.75 -20.75 -30.28
CA ASP A 1043 57.16 -20.44 -30.50
C ASP A 1043 57.97 -21.70 -30.14
N ARG A 1044 58.43 -22.43 -31.16
CA ARG A 1044 59.17 -23.69 -30.96
C ARG A 1044 60.56 -23.47 -30.36
N LEU A 1045 61.17 -22.31 -30.55
CA LEU A 1045 62.48 -22.00 -29.95
C LEU A 1045 62.36 -21.81 -28.44
N LYS A 1046 61.33 -21.09 -28.00
CA LYS A 1046 61.08 -20.83 -26.56
C LYS A 1046 60.29 -21.93 -25.88
N ASN A 1047 59.81 -22.91 -26.65
CA ASN A 1047 58.86 -23.92 -26.21
C ASN A 1047 57.65 -23.30 -25.49
N GLN A 1048 57.15 -22.18 -26.05
CA GLN A 1048 56.09 -21.37 -25.46
C GLN A 1048 54.85 -21.44 -26.34
N VAL A 1049 53.69 -21.65 -25.69
CA VAL A 1049 52.38 -21.61 -26.34
C VAL A 1049 51.55 -20.51 -25.68
N SER A 1050 50.92 -19.67 -26.50
CA SER A 1050 50.05 -18.60 -26.03
C SER A 1050 48.76 -18.54 -26.84
N TRP A 1051 47.63 -18.33 -26.17
CA TRP A 1051 46.35 -18.09 -26.81
C TRP A 1051 46.24 -16.63 -27.26
N VAL A 1052 45.72 -16.42 -28.47
CA VAL A 1052 45.65 -15.13 -29.15
C VAL A 1052 44.26 -14.98 -29.76
N ARG A 1053 43.77 -13.75 -29.82
CA ARG A 1053 42.56 -13.35 -30.53
C ARG A 1053 42.97 -12.56 -31.76
N PRO A 1054 42.97 -13.17 -32.95
CA PRO A 1054 43.42 -12.52 -34.17
C PRO A 1054 42.48 -11.37 -34.56
N TYR A 1055 43.01 -10.35 -35.23
CA TYR A 1055 42.18 -9.31 -35.82
C TYR A 1055 41.33 -9.85 -36.97
N ILE A 1056 40.08 -9.40 -37.04
CA ILE A 1056 39.18 -9.65 -38.16
C ILE A 1056 38.85 -8.35 -38.88
N ASN A 1057 38.53 -8.45 -40.17
CA ASN A 1057 38.07 -7.32 -40.96
C ASN A 1057 36.53 -7.29 -40.93
N GLY A 1058 35.93 -6.14 -40.60
CA GLY A 1058 34.47 -6.03 -40.49
C GLY A 1058 33.73 -6.22 -41.82
N GLU A 1059 34.43 -6.16 -42.95
CA GLU A 1059 33.88 -6.38 -44.29
C GLU A 1059 33.90 -7.85 -44.75
N SER A 1060 34.54 -8.75 -43.99
CA SER A 1060 34.57 -10.20 -44.27
C SER A 1060 33.53 -11.01 -43.51
N LEU A 1061 32.77 -10.36 -42.61
CA LEU A 1061 31.53 -10.84 -41.99
C LEU A 1061 30.33 -10.44 -42.84
#